data_AF-A0A941N143-F1
#
_entry.id   AF-A0A941N143-F1
#
_cell.length_a   1.000
_cell.length_b   1.000
_cell.length_c   1.000
_cell.angle_alpha   90.00
_cell.angle_beta   90.00
_cell.angle_gamma   90.00
#
_symmetry.space_group_name_H-M   'P 1'
#
loop_
_entity.id
_entity.type
_entity.pdbx_description
1 polymer ?
#
loop_
_entity_poly.entity_id
_entity_poly.type
_entity_poly.pdbx_seq_one_letter_code
_entity_poly.pdbx_strand_id
1 'polypeptide(L)'
;MSRFRILLGIVACCVWPAIARAQLQDAALADYEQWRLAKQGTVAKPRSLTTLTDFEVELLRVAQPEEGSWISLTFDRRGRLIIGREDKGLLRMTLSRDSQTVAAVETIEDTLLEPRGVLYAYDSLYVHANNSKGLYRLRDLDGDDQFEKVELLKRTEGGVGHGRNALALGPDGMIYMAFGNNVIVPDDVSPKSPYRNYGIDRLLPCAWNEFLFDADVKPPCGFIARTDPDGKTFELVAGGFRNPYGIAFDRDGELFTYDADMEWDAGAPWYRPTTILHVIPGGEYGWRQETNCWPEWYADSAPRVIDIGLGSPTGVTFGHNSHFPVKYQKALFVLDWSYGRIIAVHETSTGGRTRPSVETFVKGKPLNVTDLAFGPDGALYFVVGGRRTQAALYRVRYSGNEQSATTPKTNPTAANSAGSPTAVKEPSGSSIDEQLAARHYRSADWRQRYQERLTLEQSPLEAFQTAALASRNATSAPTELLGLTRVARPESAEPVLARLSEWLNEKVDDPQRLVLLRAIQLAIIRLGYPTPKLKTELIHSLQLRYGPNAPAAERQMTCEILVALEAPQVASLTLNLFATATTQEEKLFYLFALRNVSNGWSLDDRRRYFAELKRAETFQGAHYLQRFVTFIRSDALATLSDPERRALAPAIKSLGRSPDAATGPLQATRPELHKWTLPNLTSALDKLTTAPDVARGRELFAEALCIRCHRKADRGQPLGPDLDYVASRFGRDDLLETIVAPSKVVDEKYRNLVLETSDGKIITGQLVGGSATELFIGPDPLDPVQFVKVRRDSITSRKSSPTSIMPEGLLNGFTAAEIQDLLAYLVTR
;
A
#
# COMPACT_ATOMS: atom_id res chain seq x y z
N MET A 1 14.15 43.04 13.26
CA MET A 1 13.18 42.05 13.80
C MET A 1 12.46 41.18 12.75
N SER A 2 12.39 41.52 11.45
CA SER A 2 11.63 40.69 10.48
C SER A 2 12.42 39.53 9.83
N ARG A 3 13.77 39.56 9.83
CA ARG A 3 14.60 38.46 9.27
C ARG A 3 14.79 37.24 10.20
N PHE A 4 14.56 37.39 11.50
CA PHE A 4 14.70 36.30 12.49
C PHE A 4 13.43 35.42 12.61
N ARG A 5 12.24 35.94 12.24
CA ARG A 5 10.98 35.17 12.21
C ARG A 5 10.84 34.27 10.96
N ILE A 6 11.50 34.62 9.86
CA ILE A 6 11.48 33.83 8.63
C ILE A 6 12.37 32.57 8.76
N LEU A 7 13.48 32.64 9.50
CA LEU A 7 14.34 31.48 9.76
C LEU A 7 13.67 30.44 10.68
N LEU A 8 12.93 30.87 11.72
CA LEU A 8 12.20 29.94 12.60
C LEU A 8 11.00 29.28 11.89
N GLY A 9 10.33 29.97 10.96
CA GLY A 9 9.23 29.40 10.17
C GLY A 9 9.69 28.33 9.16
N ILE A 10 10.91 28.45 8.63
CA ILE A 10 11.48 27.48 7.67
C ILE A 10 12.06 26.26 8.40
N VAL A 11 12.66 26.43 9.57
CA VAL A 11 13.16 25.32 10.39
C VAL A 11 12.00 24.53 11.03
N ALA A 12 10.90 25.19 11.43
CA ALA A 12 9.71 24.53 11.96
C ALA A 12 8.89 23.76 10.89
N CYS A 13 8.87 24.22 9.62
CA CYS A 13 8.15 23.52 8.55
C CYS A 13 8.88 22.30 7.97
N CYS A 14 10.19 22.15 8.17
CA CYS A 14 10.96 21.03 7.60
C CYS A 14 11.40 19.98 8.64
N VAL A 15 11.60 20.37 9.89
CA VAL A 15 12.12 19.46 10.93
C VAL A 15 11.00 18.86 11.78
N TRP A 16 9.92 19.61 12.02
CA TRP A 16 8.79 19.12 12.82
C TRP A 16 7.98 18.02 12.14
N PRO A 17 7.72 18.03 10.81
CA PRO A 17 7.01 16.94 10.15
C PRO A 17 7.80 15.64 10.09
N ALA A 18 9.15 15.69 10.05
CA ALA A 18 10.01 14.52 9.98
C ALA A 18 10.15 13.80 11.33
N ILE A 19 10.35 14.57 12.41
CA ILE A 19 10.37 14.02 13.78
C ILE A 19 8.97 13.56 14.20
N ALA A 20 7.93 14.33 13.83
CA ALA A 20 6.55 13.90 14.04
C ALA A 20 6.20 12.66 13.19
N ARG A 21 6.63 12.53 11.93
CA ARG A 21 6.40 11.34 11.10
C ARG A 21 7.02 10.08 11.69
N ALA A 22 8.27 10.15 12.17
CA ALA A 22 8.95 9.00 12.77
C ALA A 22 8.29 8.57 14.10
N GLN A 23 7.97 9.52 14.98
CA GLN A 23 7.25 9.21 16.24
C GLN A 23 5.80 8.78 16.02
N LEU A 24 5.14 9.28 14.96
CA LEU A 24 3.79 8.86 14.57
C LEU A 24 3.79 7.45 13.95
N GLN A 25 4.80 7.05 13.17
CA GLN A 25 4.86 5.71 12.58
C GLN A 25 4.98 4.60 13.62
N ASP A 26 5.80 4.77 14.67
CA ASP A 26 6.01 3.71 15.66
C ASP A 26 4.90 3.60 16.73
N ALA A 27 4.30 4.73 17.14
CA ALA A 27 3.08 4.71 17.96
C ALA A 27 1.88 4.19 17.17
N ALA A 28 1.83 4.47 15.87
CA ALA A 28 0.81 3.92 14.99
C ALA A 28 0.98 2.39 14.82
N LEU A 29 2.20 1.87 14.65
CA LEU A 29 2.42 0.41 14.56
C LEU A 29 2.00 -0.35 15.84
N ALA A 30 2.07 0.26 17.02
CA ALA A 30 1.59 -0.36 18.27
C ALA A 30 0.06 -0.48 18.34
N ASP A 31 -0.68 0.46 17.73
CA ASP A 31 -2.14 0.39 17.64
C ASP A 31 -2.61 -0.53 16.50
N TYR A 32 -1.80 -0.75 15.47
CA TYR A 32 -2.12 -1.60 14.31
C TYR A 32 -2.53 -3.04 14.68
N GLU A 33 -1.98 -3.58 15.78
CA GLU A 33 -2.24 -4.95 16.24
C GLU A 33 -3.38 -5.07 17.28
N GLN A 34 -4.18 -4.01 17.48
CA GLN A 34 -5.27 -4.01 18.49
C GLN A 34 -6.30 -5.15 18.33
N TRP A 35 -6.47 -5.67 17.11
CA TRP A 35 -7.32 -6.80 16.80
C TRP A 35 -6.97 -8.07 17.60
N ARG A 36 -5.72 -8.21 18.07
CA ARG A 36 -5.32 -9.34 18.93
C ARG A 36 -6.07 -9.34 20.27
N LEU A 37 -6.50 -8.17 20.75
CA LEU A 37 -7.35 -8.07 21.94
C LEU A 37 -8.74 -8.68 21.68
N ALA A 38 -9.27 -8.56 20.46
CA ALA A 38 -10.56 -9.12 20.06
C ALA A 38 -10.52 -10.66 19.92
N LYS A 39 -9.33 -11.27 19.71
CA LYS A 39 -9.18 -12.73 19.71
C LYS A 39 -9.47 -13.39 21.06
N GLN A 40 -9.44 -12.63 22.15
CA GLN A 40 -9.75 -13.12 23.50
C GLN A 40 -11.27 -13.13 23.78
N GLY A 41 -12.12 -12.99 22.76
CA GLY A 41 -13.58 -12.98 22.90
C GLY A 41 -14.17 -11.67 23.43
N THR A 42 -13.37 -10.59 23.46
CA THR A 42 -13.79 -9.29 24.00
C THR A 42 -14.26 -8.35 22.90
N VAL A 43 -15.43 -7.73 23.09
CA VAL A 43 -15.93 -6.65 22.22
C VAL A 43 -16.01 -5.36 23.02
N ALA A 44 -15.69 -4.21 22.40
CA ALA A 44 -15.73 -2.93 23.08
C ALA A 44 -17.15 -2.53 23.49
N LYS A 45 -17.32 -2.19 24.77
CA LYS A 45 -18.60 -1.66 25.26
C LYS A 45 -18.80 -0.24 24.74
N PRO A 46 -20.03 0.22 24.44
CA PRO A 46 -20.26 1.57 23.92
C PRO A 46 -19.57 2.70 24.71
N ARG A 47 -19.61 2.64 26.05
CA ARG A 47 -18.93 3.59 26.95
C ARG A 47 -17.40 3.68 26.81
N SER A 48 -16.77 2.70 26.16
CA SER A 48 -15.33 2.68 25.89
C SER A 48 -14.99 3.20 24.49
N LEU A 49 -16.01 3.48 23.68
CA LEU A 49 -15.85 4.09 22.36
C LEU A 49 -15.90 5.60 22.48
N THR A 50 -15.14 6.26 21.62
CA THR A 50 -15.18 7.70 21.45
C THR A 50 -15.92 8.02 20.16
N THR A 51 -16.84 8.98 20.20
CA THR A 51 -17.52 9.54 19.02
C THR A 51 -17.67 11.05 19.17
N LEU A 52 -18.23 11.71 18.17
CA LEU A 52 -18.44 13.16 18.15
C LEU A 52 -19.60 13.57 19.07
N THR A 53 -19.64 14.84 19.46
CA THR A 53 -20.73 15.40 20.28
C THR A 53 -22.09 15.14 19.62
N ASP A 54 -23.10 14.83 20.45
CA ASP A 54 -24.48 14.50 20.05
C ASP A 54 -24.66 13.20 19.25
N PHE A 55 -23.58 12.46 18.98
CA PHE A 55 -23.66 11.11 18.45
C PHE A 55 -23.60 10.08 19.57
N GLU A 56 -24.46 9.07 19.47
CA GLU A 56 -24.55 7.97 20.44
C GLU A 56 -24.27 6.65 19.75
N VAL A 57 -23.32 5.88 20.29
CA VAL A 57 -23.03 4.51 19.82
C VAL A 57 -23.74 3.52 20.73
N GLU A 58 -24.41 2.54 20.15
CA GLU A 58 -25.17 1.51 20.84
C GLU A 58 -24.71 0.13 20.36
N LEU A 59 -24.59 -0.84 21.27
CA LEU A 59 -24.31 -2.24 20.95
C LEU A 59 -25.63 -2.99 20.87
N LEU A 60 -25.97 -3.49 19.68
CA LEU A 60 -27.24 -4.18 19.43
C LEU A 60 -27.16 -5.69 19.64
N ARG A 61 -26.02 -6.29 19.25
CA ARG A 61 -25.81 -7.74 19.35
C ARG A 61 -24.32 -8.08 19.38
N VAL A 62 -23.97 -9.10 20.16
CA VAL A 62 -22.70 -9.82 20.06
C VAL A 62 -22.98 -11.17 19.40
N ALA A 63 -22.14 -11.58 18.46
CA ALA A 63 -22.29 -12.83 17.73
C ALA A 63 -22.26 -14.04 18.68
N GLN A 64 -23.16 -14.99 18.47
CA GLN A 64 -23.09 -16.30 19.12
C GLN A 64 -21.97 -17.16 18.50
N PRO A 65 -21.44 -18.17 19.22
CA PRO A 65 -20.33 -18.99 18.72
C PRO A 65 -20.55 -19.58 17.31
N GLU A 66 -21.77 -20.02 17.01
CA GLU A 66 -22.18 -20.57 15.71
C GLU A 66 -22.33 -19.53 14.59
N GLU A 67 -22.45 -18.25 14.94
CA GLU A 67 -22.54 -17.14 13.99
C GLU A 67 -21.17 -16.70 13.48
N GLY A 68 -20.10 -17.09 14.19
CA GLY A 68 -18.71 -16.81 13.82
C GLY A 68 -18.38 -15.33 13.75
N SER A 69 -17.45 -14.99 12.86
CA SER A 69 -16.96 -13.63 12.60
C SER A 69 -17.70 -13.01 11.42
N TRP A 70 -17.98 -11.70 11.46
CA TRP A 70 -18.78 -10.98 10.45
C TRP A 70 -17.92 -10.00 9.64
N ILE A 71 -18.11 -9.98 8.32
CA ILE A 71 -17.21 -9.29 7.37
C ILE A 71 -17.91 -8.37 6.38
N SER A 72 -19.23 -8.44 6.28
CA SER A 72 -20.01 -7.62 5.35
C SER A 72 -21.44 -7.41 5.86
N LEU A 73 -22.06 -6.31 5.44
CA LEU A 73 -23.39 -5.90 5.89
C LEU A 73 -24.14 -5.14 4.77
N THR A 74 -25.42 -5.46 4.59
CA THR A 74 -26.34 -4.66 3.77
C THR A 74 -27.76 -4.72 4.33
N PHE A 75 -28.68 -3.94 3.77
CA PHE A 75 -30.11 -3.99 4.08
C PHE A 75 -30.90 -4.57 2.91
N ASP A 76 -31.88 -5.42 3.22
CA ASP A 76 -32.87 -5.85 2.23
C ASP A 76 -34.01 -4.83 2.06
N ARG A 77 -34.90 -5.07 1.09
CA ARG A 77 -36.07 -4.20 0.82
C ARG A 77 -37.04 -4.05 2.00
N ARG A 78 -36.99 -4.94 3.00
CA ARG A 78 -37.84 -4.91 4.20
C ARG A 78 -37.15 -4.22 5.38
N GLY A 79 -35.93 -3.71 5.19
CA GLY A 79 -35.16 -3.06 6.24
C GLY A 79 -34.49 -4.03 7.22
N ARG A 80 -34.35 -5.30 6.85
CA ARG A 80 -33.61 -6.29 7.64
C ARG A 80 -32.15 -6.28 7.23
N LEU A 81 -31.28 -6.59 8.18
CA LEU A 81 -29.85 -6.68 7.94
C LEU A 81 -29.51 -8.03 7.32
N ILE A 82 -28.65 -8.01 6.31
CA ILE A 82 -27.99 -9.18 5.76
C ILE A 82 -26.52 -9.11 6.13
N ILE A 83 -25.99 -10.15 6.77
CA ILE A 83 -24.61 -10.19 7.29
C ILE A 83 -23.86 -11.34 6.63
N GLY A 84 -22.70 -11.04 6.03
CA GLY A 84 -21.78 -12.09 5.57
C GLY A 84 -20.84 -12.55 6.67
N ARG A 85 -20.73 -13.87 6.83
CA ARG A 85 -19.83 -14.51 7.79
C ARG A 85 -18.48 -14.80 7.16
N GLU A 86 -17.39 -14.63 7.91
CA GLU A 86 -16.01 -14.83 7.43
C GLU A 86 -15.77 -16.26 6.93
N ASP A 87 -16.24 -17.25 7.68
CA ASP A 87 -16.02 -18.64 7.31
C ASP A 87 -16.94 -19.05 6.14
N LYS A 88 -18.27 -18.99 6.34
CA LYS A 88 -19.26 -19.31 5.29
C LYS A 88 -20.65 -18.73 5.53
N GLY A 89 -21.32 -18.37 4.45
CA GLY A 89 -22.75 -18.08 4.40
C GLY A 89 -23.19 -16.73 4.96
N LEU A 90 -24.50 -16.54 4.92
CA LEU A 90 -25.19 -15.29 5.17
C LEU A 90 -26.22 -15.45 6.29
N LEU A 91 -26.28 -14.46 7.17
CA LEU A 91 -27.33 -14.31 8.17
C LEU A 91 -28.30 -13.21 7.74
N ARG A 92 -29.56 -13.35 8.12
CA ARG A 92 -30.57 -12.29 8.07
C ARG A 92 -30.98 -11.95 9.49
N MET A 93 -30.96 -10.66 9.84
CA MET A 93 -31.34 -10.18 11.16
C MET A 93 -32.50 -9.20 11.07
N THR A 94 -33.56 -9.51 11.80
CA THR A 94 -34.73 -8.64 11.93
C THR A 94 -34.56 -7.76 13.17
N LEU A 95 -34.61 -6.44 12.99
CA LEU A 95 -34.56 -5.49 14.10
C LEU A 95 -35.92 -5.41 14.81
N SER A 96 -35.91 -5.05 16.10
CA SER A 96 -37.13 -4.68 16.83
C SER A 96 -37.82 -3.46 16.20
N ARG A 97 -39.08 -3.19 16.56
CA ARG A 97 -39.84 -2.07 15.98
C ARG A 97 -39.21 -0.69 16.21
N ASP A 98 -38.48 -0.52 17.30
CA ASP A 98 -37.72 0.69 17.65
C ASP A 98 -36.25 0.63 17.18
N SER A 99 -35.91 -0.45 16.47
CA SER A 99 -34.57 -0.84 16.04
C SER A 99 -33.56 -1.06 17.17
N GLN A 100 -33.94 -0.96 18.44
CA GLN A 100 -33.04 -0.96 19.60
C GLN A 100 -32.39 -2.33 19.88
N THR A 101 -32.94 -3.42 19.35
CA THR A 101 -32.42 -4.77 19.54
C THR A 101 -32.57 -5.61 18.27
N VAL A 102 -31.83 -6.72 18.17
CA VAL A 102 -32.07 -7.75 17.16
C VAL A 102 -33.15 -8.71 17.67
N ALA A 103 -34.30 -8.75 17.00
CA ALA A 103 -35.48 -9.55 17.38
C ALA A 103 -35.42 -10.99 16.87
N ALA A 104 -34.81 -11.22 15.70
CA ALA A 104 -34.63 -12.55 15.13
C ALA A 104 -33.37 -12.63 14.28
N VAL A 105 -32.76 -13.82 14.21
CA VAL A 105 -31.62 -14.14 13.35
C VAL A 105 -31.91 -15.45 12.62
N GLU A 106 -31.70 -15.45 11.31
CA GLU A 106 -31.92 -16.58 10.41
C GLU A 106 -30.66 -16.84 9.60
N THR A 107 -30.30 -18.10 9.36
CA THR A 107 -29.30 -18.43 8.33
C THR A 107 -30.06 -18.59 7.01
N ILE A 108 -29.73 -17.76 6.02
CA ILE A 108 -30.41 -17.73 4.71
C ILE A 108 -29.57 -18.35 3.59
N GLU A 109 -28.28 -18.55 3.83
CA GLU A 109 -27.33 -19.22 2.94
C GLU A 109 -26.16 -19.74 3.80
N ASP A 110 -25.66 -20.95 3.56
CA ASP A 110 -24.60 -21.55 4.40
C ASP A 110 -23.45 -22.25 3.63
N THR A 111 -23.42 -22.10 2.30
CA THR A 111 -22.48 -22.78 1.41
C THR A 111 -21.42 -21.86 0.82
N LEU A 112 -21.72 -20.57 0.61
CA LEU A 112 -20.76 -19.62 0.04
C LEU A 112 -19.65 -19.32 1.05
N LEU A 113 -18.39 -19.42 0.63
CA LEU A 113 -17.24 -19.23 1.48
C LEU A 113 -16.78 -17.77 1.42
N GLU A 114 -16.67 -17.14 2.60
CA GLU A 114 -16.23 -15.76 2.79
C GLU A 114 -16.96 -14.72 1.90
N PRO A 115 -18.28 -14.53 2.06
CA PRO A 115 -19.07 -13.48 1.39
C PRO A 115 -18.67 -12.05 1.85
N ARG A 116 -17.68 -11.45 1.17
CA ARG A 116 -17.17 -10.10 1.49
C ARG A 116 -17.99 -8.96 0.88
N GLY A 117 -18.53 -9.14 -0.33
CA GLY A 117 -19.42 -8.16 -0.95
C GLY A 117 -20.85 -8.67 -0.93
N VAL A 118 -21.78 -7.90 -0.37
CA VAL A 118 -23.20 -8.28 -0.33
C VAL A 118 -24.05 -7.07 -0.74
N LEU A 119 -24.89 -7.26 -1.75
CA LEU A 119 -25.73 -6.21 -2.32
C LEU A 119 -27.14 -6.74 -2.59
N TYR A 120 -28.15 -6.11 -2.01
CA TYR A 120 -29.54 -6.36 -2.40
C TYR A 120 -29.94 -5.42 -3.54
N ALA A 121 -30.28 -5.97 -4.70
CA ALA A 121 -30.72 -5.22 -5.88
C ALA A 121 -31.57 -6.12 -6.80
N TYR A 122 -32.42 -5.55 -7.64
CA TYR A 122 -33.22 -6.32 -8.61
C TYR A 122 -34.00 -7.49 -7.99
N ASP A 123 -34.58 -7.25 -6.80
CA ASP A 123 -35.28 -8.26 -5.98
C ASP A 123 -34.46 -9.54 -5.72
N SER A 124 -33.14 -9.42 -5.76
CA SER A 124 -32.17 -10.51 -5.60
C SER A 124 -31.06 -10.09 -4.63
N LEU A 125 -30.38 -11.09 -4.07
CA LEU A 125 -29.18 -10.85 -3.28
C LEU A 125 -27.95 -11.25 -4.09
N TYR A 126 -27.07 -10.28 -4.36
CA TYR A 126 -25.80 -10.49 -5.04
C TYR A 126 -24.69 -10.64 -4.00
N VAL A 127 -23.83 -11.63 -4.20
CA VAL A 127 -22.79 -12.00 -3.24
C VAL A 127 -21.47 -12.18 -3.97
N HIS A 128 -20.50 -11.36 -3.61
CA HIS A 128 -19.12 -11.48 -4.04
C HIS A 128 -18.37 -12.34 -3.01
N ALA A 129 -18.31 -13.63 -3.29
CA ALA A 129 -17.79 -14.63 -2.37
C ALA A 129 -16.32 -14.91 -2.66
N ASN A 130 -15.47 -14.58 -1.70
CA ASN A 130 -14.03 -14.53 -1.91
C ASN A 130 -13.41 -15.92 -2.04
N ASN A 131 -13.67 -16.80 -1.07
CA ASN A 131 -13.15 -18.17 -1.08
C ASN A 131 -13.95 -19.09 -2.02
N SER A 132 -15.21 -18.77 -2.32
CA SER A 132 -15.95 -19.42 -3.41
C SER A 132 -15.52 -18.94 -4.81
N LYS A 133 -14.72 -17.87 -4.90
CA LYS A 133 -14.10 -17.35 -6.13
C LYS A 133 -15.10 -16.89 -7.20
N GLY A 134 -16.13 -16.15 -6.82
CA GLY A 134 -17.09 -15.65 -7.80
C GLY A 134 -18.14 -14.66 -7.31
N LEU A 135 -18.86 -14.10 -8.28
CA LEU A 135 -20.10 -13.36 -8.09
C LEU A 135 -21.29 -14.32 -8.20
N TYR A 136 -22.15 -14.33 -7.20
CA TYR A 136 -23.34 -15.15 -7.11
C TYR A 136 -24.59 -14.30 -7.02
N ARG A 137 -25.71 -14.84 -7.48
CA ARG A 137 -27.06 -14.27 -7.33
C ARG A 137 -27.96 -15.27 -6.64
N LEU A 138 -28.58 -14.83 -5.55
CA LEU A 138 -29.56 -15.57 -4.78
C LEU A 138 -30.96 -15.03 -5.09
N ARG A 139 -31.91 -15.94 -5.32
CA ARG A 139 -33.29 -15.59 -5.68
C ARG A 139 -34.31 -16.38 -4.85
N ASP A 140 -35.32 -15.63 -4.43
CA ASP A 140 -36.60 -16.10 -3.90
C ASP A 140 -37.53 -16.37 -5.09
N LEU A 141 -37.84 -17.64 -5.35
CA LEU A 141 -38.58 -18.09 -6.53
C LEU A 141 -40.07 -18.27 -6.26
N ASP A 142 -40.49 -18.47 -5.01
CA ASP A 142 -41.87 -18.75 -4.64
C ASP A 142 -42.52 -17.65 -3.76
N GLY A 143 -41.74 -16.62 -3.39
CA GLY A 143 -42.18 -15.46 -2.63
C GLY A 143 -42.30 -15.71 -1.13
N ASP A 144 -41.77 -16.82 -0.63
CA ASP A 144 -41.81 -17.18 0.79
C ASP A 144 -40.74 -16.45 1.63
N ASP A 145 -39.93 -15.60 0.98
CA ASP A 145 -38.84 -14.84 1.58
C ASP A 145 -37.66 -15.72 2.02
N GLN A 146 -37.45 -16.87 1.37
CA GLN A 146 -36.21 -17.65 1.37
C GLN A 146 -35.50 -17.54 0.02
N PHE A 147 -34.26 -18.02 -0.07
CA PHE A 147 -33.48 -17.98 -1.31
C PHE A 147 -33.19 -19.41 -1.78
N GLU A 148 -34.01 -19.95 -2.69
CA GLU A 148 -33.92 -21.35 -3.12
C GLU A 148 -32.82 -21.55 -4.16
N LYS A 149 -32.51 -20.50 -4.94
CA LYS A 149 -31.54 -20.59 -6.04
C LYS A 149 -30.31 -19.74 -5.75
N VAL A 150 -29.18 -20.40 -5.56
CA VAL A 150 -27.83 -19.80 -5.55
C VAL A 150 -27.18 -20.03 -6.91
N GLU A 151 -27.04 -18.97 -7.71
CA GLU A 151 -26.53 -19.04 -9.09
C GLU A 151 -25.17 -18.36 -9.21
N LEU A 152 -24.16 -19.06 -9.71
CA LEU A 152 -22.88 -18.44 -10.08
C LEU A 152 -23.07 -17.62 -11.36
N LEU A 153 -22.85 -16.31 -11.29
CA LEU A 153 -22.89 -15.42 -12.45
C LEU A 153 -21.53 -15.29 -13.12
N LYS A 154 -20.47 -15.13 -12.33
CA LYS A 154 -19.10 -14.97 -12.84
C LYS A 154 -18.07 -15.62 -11.92
N ARG A 155 -17.28 -16.53 -12.49
CA ARG A 155 -16.08 -17.07 -11.83
C ARG A 155 -14.89 -16.13 -12.06
N THR A 156 -14.07 -15.92 -11.04
CA THR A 156 -12.81 -15.17 -11.14
C THR A 156 -11.72 -15.98 -10.43
N GLU A 157 -10.55 -16.13 -11.01
CA GLU A 157 -9.46 -16.94 -10.44
C GLU A 157 -8.39 -16.08 -9.73
N GLY A 158 -7.40 -16.72 -9.11
CA GLY A 158 -6.36 -16.06 -8.31
C GLY A 158 -6.46 -16.33 -6.81
N GLY A 159 -5.68 -15.56 -6.04
CA GLY A 159 -5.60 -15.65 -4.58
C GLY A 159 -6.83 -15.09 -3.86
N VAL A 160 -6.84 -15.24 -2.54
CA VAL A 160 -7.97 -14.90 -1.65
C VAL A 160 -7.57 -13.92 -0.53
N GLY A 161 -6.30 -13.54 -0.41
CA GLY A 161 -5.88 -12.49 0.54
C GLY A 161 -6.49 -11.14 0.17
N HIS A 162 -5.93 -10.50 -0.84
CA HIS A 162 -6.53 -9.34 -1.51
C HIS A 162 -7.42 -9.83 -2.66
N GLY A 163 -8.70 -10.00 -2.34
CA GLY A 163 -9.60 -10.86 -3.09
C GLY A 163 -10.81 -10.16 -3.68
N ARG A 164 -11.94 -10.85 -3.68
CA ARG A 164 -13.24 -10.34 -4.13
C ARG A 164 -13.88 -9.57 -2.98
N ASN A 165 -13.96 -8.23 -3.08
CA ASN A 165 -14.44 -7.38 -1.99
C ASN A 165 -15.84 -6.80 -2.31
N ALA A 166 -16.10 -5.51 -2.01
CA ALA A 166 -17.43 -4.91 -2.05
C ALA A 166 -18.13 -4.93 -3.41
N LEU A 167 -19.46 -4.82 -3.32
CA LEU A 167 -20.39 -4.61 -4.43
C LEU A 167 -21.08 -3.26 -4.27
N ALA A 168 -21.38 -2.58 -5.38
CA ALA A 168 -22.24 -1.41 -5.40
C ALA A 168 -23.12 -1.39 -6.64
N LEU A 169 -24.34 -0.89 -6.50
CA LEU A 169 -25.23 -0.63 -7.63
C LEU A 169 -24.89 0.75 -8.22
N GLY A 170 -24.50 0.79 -9.49
CA GLY A 170 -24.20 2.03 -10.19
C GLY A 170 -25.47 2.78 -10.63
N PRO A 171 -25.37 4.10 -10.86
CA PRO A 171 -26.48 4.92 -11.37
C PRO A 171 -26.89 4.53 -12.80
N ASP A 172 -26.02 3.82 -13.52
CA ASP A 172 -26.26 3.25 -14.84
C ASP A 172 -27.00 1.91 -14.81
N GLY A 173 -27.35 1.41 -13.61
CA GLY A 173 -28.01 0.11 -13.44
C GLY A 173 -27.07 -1.08 -13.67
N MET A 174 -25.76 -0.89 -13.53
CA MET A 174 -24.77 -1.96 -13.55
C MET A 174 -24.31 -2.30 -12.13
N ILE A 175 -23.86 -3.54 -11.91
CA ILE A 175 -23.29 -3.97 -10.64
C ILE A 175 -21.78 -3.81 -10.71
N TYR A 176 -21.23 -2.97 -9.84
CA TYR A 176 -19.80 -2.71 -9.70
C TYR A 176 -19.20 -3.64 -8.65
N MET A 177 -17.99 -4.11 -8.91
CA MET A 177 -17.25 -5.09 -8.11
C MET A 177 -15.82 -4.61 -7.88
N ALA A 178 -15.37 -4.65 -6.63
CA ALA A 178 -13.99 -4.36 -6.27
C ALA A 178 -13.15 -5.65 -6.14
N PHE A 179 -11.97 -5.65 -6.76
CA PHE A 179 -11.02 -6.76 -6.74
C PHE A 179 -9.64 -6.31 -6.27
N GLY A 180 -9.07 -7.04 -5.32
CA GLY A 180 -7.69 -6.87 -4.88
C GLY A 180 -6.67 -7.46 -5.86
N ASN A 181 -5.40 -7.15 -5.63
CA ASN A 181 -4.29 -7.46 -6.53
C ASN A 181 -3.93 -8.94 -6.61
N ASN A 182 -4.52 -9.82 -5.80
CA ASN A 182 -4.33 -11.26 -5.95
C ASN A 182 -5.37 -11.91 -6.89
N VAL A 183 -6.39 -11.18 -7.33
CA VAL A 183 -7.38 -11.69 -8.29
C VAL A 183 -6.84 -11.53 -9.71
N ILE A 184 -6.94 -12.59 -10.50
CA ILE A 184 -6.53 -12.61 -11.90
C ILE A 184 -7.68 -12.01 -12.73
N VAL A 185 -7.34 -11.07 -13.60
CA VAL A 185 -8.28 -10.51 -14.59
C VAL A 185 -8.77 -11.65 -15.50
N PRO A 186 -10.08 -11.84 -15.66
CA PRO A 186 -10.61 -12.84 -16.59
C PRO A 186 -10.22 -12.56 -18.05
N ASP A 187 -9.96 -13.61 -18.83
CA ASP A 187 -9.59 -13.49 -20.25
C ASP A 187 -10.74 -12.99 -21.14
N ASP A 188 -11.99 -13.16 -20.69
CA ASP A 188 -13.21 -12.79 -21.39
C ASP A 188 -13.73 -11.39 -21.03
N VAL A 189 -12.83 -10.47 -20.67
CA VAL A 189 -13.20 -9.06 -20.46
C VAL A 189 -13.70 -8.44 -21.77
N SER A 190 -14.75 -7.63 -21.65
CA SER A 190 -15.36 -6.95 -22.79
C SER A 190 -14.33 -6.07 -23.50
N PRO A 191 -14.24 -6.10 -24.84
CA PRO A 191 -13.42 -5.19 -25.61
C PRO A 191 -13.91 -3.74 -25.53
N LYS A 192 -15.05 -3.48 -24.86
CA LYS A 192 -15.55 -2.14 -24.55
C LYS A 192 -15.04 -1.61 -23.20
N SER A 193 -14.33 -2.41 -22.41
CA SER A 193 -13.78 -2.00 -21.11
C SER A 193 -13.07 -0.65 -21.19
N PRO A 194 -13.40 0.36 -20.38
CA PRO A 194 -12.67 1.62 -20.34
C PRO A 194 -11.16 1.46 -20.09
N TYR A 195 -10.76 0.46 -19.31
CA TYR A 195 -9.38 0.26 -18.89
C TYR A 195 -8.71 -0.89 -19.66
N ARG A 196 -7.72 -0.56 -20.52
CA ARG A 196 -7.09 -1.52 -21.47
C ARG A 196 -5.57 -1.43 -21.60
N ASN A 197 -4.99 -0.23 -21.49
CA ASN A 197 -3.59 0.03 -21.85
C ASN A 197 -2.63 -0.03 -20.65
N TYR A 198 -2.89 -0.92 -19.68
CA TYR A 198 -2.09 -1.01 -18.45
C TYR A 198 -0.78 -1.78 -18.66
N GLY A 199 0.20 -1.49 -17.81
CA GLY A 199 1.52 -2.13 -17.85
C GLY A 199 2.29 -1.92 -16.56
N ILE A 200 3.48 -2.53 -16.47
CA ILE A 200 4.42 -2.24 -15.38
C ILE A 200 4.91 -0.80 -15.50
N ASP A 201 5.24 -0.36 -16.72
CA ASP A 201 5.72 0.97 -17.09
C ASP A 201 6.71 1.63 -16.13
N ARG A 202 7.69 0.85 -15.67
CA ARG A 202 8.86 1.32 -14.93
C ARG A 202 10.10 1.15 -15.80
N LEU A 203 10.86 2.22 -15.93
CA LEU A 203 11.97 2.29 -16.88
C LEU A 203 13.17 1.44 -16.44
N LEU A 204 13.54 1.52 -15.17
CA LEU A 204 14.67 0.77 -14.64
C LEU A 204 14.22 -0.61 -14.15
N PRO A 205 14.91 -1.70 -14.56
CA PRO A 205 14.55 -3.05 -14.15
C PRO A 205 14.87 -3.29 -12.68
N CYS A 206 14.13 -4.19 -12.05
CA CYS A 206 14.35 -4.62 -10.67
C CYS A 206 13.90 -6.07 -10.50
N ALA A 207 14.86 -6.99 -10.43
CA ALA A 207 14.57 -8.42 -10.29
C ALA A 207 14.00 -8.79 -8.91
N TRP A 208 14.12 -7.90 -7.91
CA TRP A 208 13.64 -8.16 -6.55
C TRP A 208 12.16 -8.53 -6.52
N ASN A 209 11.37 -7.89 -7.39
CA ASN A 209 9.93 -8.08 -7.48
C ASN A 209 9.54 -9.49 -7.95
N GLU A 210 10.49 -10.29 -8.46
CA GLU A 210 10.27 -11.69 -8.86
C GLU A 210 10.43 -12.69 -7.71
N PHE A 211 10.89 -12.25 -6.54
CA PHE A 211 11.12 -13.13 -5.39
C PHE A 211 10.79 -12.52 -4.03
N LEU A 212 10.34 -11.26 -4.00
CA LEU A 212 9.72 -10.61 -2.86
C LEU A 212 8.27 -11.10 -2.66
N PHE A 213 7.65 -10.67 -1.56
CA PHE A 213 6.27 -11.02 -1.19
C PHE A 213 5.29 -10.69 -2.32
N ASP A 214 4.39 -11.58 -2.72
CA ASP A 214 3.42 -11.42 -3.83
C ASP A 214 4.01 -11.40 -5.27
N ALA A 215 5.20 -11.97 -5.52
CA ALA A 215 5.92 -11.92 -6.80
C ALA A 215 5.12 -12.32 -8.08
N ASP A 216 4.04 -13.08 -7.92
CA ASP A 216 3.18 -13.52 -9.01
C ASP A 216 2.16 -12.45 -9.46
N VAL A 217 2.00 -11.36 -8.72
CA VAL A 217 1.08 -10.27 -9.05
C VAL A 217 1.52 -9.55 -10.32
N LYS A 218 0.61 -9.41 -11.28
CA LYS A 218 0.84 -8.71 -12.56
C LYS A 218 -0.14 -7.55 -12.74
N PRO A 219 0.24 -6.51 -13.51
CA PRO A 219 -0.72 -5.53 -14.00
C PRO A 219 -1.87 -6.18 -14.79
N PRO A 220 -3.12 -5.68 -14.63
CA PRO A 220 -3.47 -4.61 -13.73
C PRO A 220 -3.60 -5.16 -12.31
N CYS A 221 -2.70 -4.73 -11.43
CA CYS A 221 -2.82 -5.01 -10.02
C CYS A 221 -4.10 -4.35 -9.55
N GLY A 222 -5.00 -5.08 -8.87
CA GLY A 222 -6.25 -4.57 -8.29
C GLY A 222 -7.14 -3.79 -9.28
N PHE A 223 -8.41 -4.17 -9.40
CA PHE A 223 -9.27 -3.54 -10.39
C PHE A 223 -10.70 -3.40 -9.92
N ILE A 224 -11.40 -2.44 -10.50
CA ILE A 224 -12.85 -2.33 -10.39
C ILE A 224 -13.43 -2.74 -11.73
N ALA A 225 -14.38 -3.66 -11.70
CA ALA A 225 -15.13 -4.09 -12.88
C ALA A 225 -16.63 -3.87 -12.68
N ARG A 226 -17.39 -3.92 -13.76
CA ARG A 226 -18.85 -3.92 -13.71
C ARG A 226 -19.46 -4.99 -14.59
N THR A 227 -20.68 -5.39 -14.25
CA THR A 227 -21.49 -6.37 -14.98
C THR A 227 -22.96 -5.98 -14.98
N ASP A 228 -23.72 -6.43 -15.98
CA ASP A 228 -25.18 -6.33 -15.97
C ASP A 228 -25.78 -7.28 -14.91
N PRO A 229 -27.07 -7.10 -14.54
CA PRO A 229 -27.71 -7.90 -13.49
C PRO A 229 -27.72 -9.43 -13.73
N ASP A 230 -27.54 -9.88 -14.98
CA ASP A 230 -27.46 -11.29 -15.32
C ASP A 230 -26.03 -11.83 -15.42
N GLY A 231 -25.00 -11.01 -15.23
CA GLY A 231 -23.61 -11.44 -15.33
C GLY A 231 -23.08 -11.62 -16.76
N LYS A 232 -23.81 -11.15 -17.79
CA LYS A 232 -23.52 -11.46 -19.21
C LYS A 232 -22.37 -10.64 -19.79
N THR A 233 -22.12 -9.45 -19.24
CA THR A 233 -21.06 -8.52 -19.63
C THR A 233 -20.06 -8.37 -18.50
N PHE A 234 -18.78 -8.19 -18.81
CA PHE A 234 -17.76 -7.94 -17.79
C PHE A 234 -16.79 -6.89 -18.30
N GLU A 235 -16.86 -5.68 -17.74
CA GLU A 235 -16.07 -4.53 -18.18
C GLU A 235 -15.10 -4.08 -17.09
N LEU A 236 -13.83 -3.92 -17.43
CA LEU A 236 -12.86 -3.28 -16.54
C LEU A 236 -13.05 -1.77 -16.56
N VAL A 237 -13.40 -1.20 -15.42
CA VAL A 237 -13.65 0.23 -15.26
C VAL A 237 -12.34 0.97 -15.01
N ALA A 238 -11.54 0.50 -14.05
CA ALA A 238 -10.27 1.12 -13.64
C ALA A 238 -9.37 0.09 -12.96
N GLY A 239 -8.08 0.40 -12.80
CA GLY A 239 -7.17 -0.47 -12.06
C GLY A 239 -5.89 0.22 -11.58
N GLY A 240 -4.92 -0.57 -11.15
CA GLY A 240 -3.74 -0.06 -10.47
C GLY A 240 -4.01 0.20 -8.99
N PHE A 241 -4.87 -0.60 -8.39
CA PHE A 241 -5.15 -0.60 -6.96
C PHE A 241 -4.37 -1.73 -6.25
N ARG A 242 -4.20 -1.64 -4.94
CA ARG A 242 -3.73 -2.79 -4.14
C ARG A 242 -4.89 -3.68 -3.75
N ASN A 243 -5.74 -3.18 -2.89
CA ASN A 243 -6.87 -3.91 -2.36
C ASN A 243 -8.01 -2.93 -2.05
N PRO A 244 -8.72 -2.45 -3.09
CA PRO A 244 -9.88 -1.60 -2.90
C PRO A 244 -10.95 -2.46 -2.23
N TYR A 245 -11.20 -2.24 -0.95
CA TYR A 245 -12.08 -3.12 -0.18
C TYR A 245 -13.54 -2.68 -0.32
N GLY A 246 -13.82 -1.39 -0.10
CA GLY A 246 -15.16 -0.79 -0.23
C GLY A 246 -15.28 0.14 -1.44
N ILE A 247 -16.49 0.21 -2.02
CA ILE A 247 -16.82 1.14 -3.11
C ILE A 247 -18.20 1.77 -2.87
N ALA A 248 -18.36 3.05 -3.19
CA ALA A 248 -19.64 3.75 -3.08
C ALA A 248 -19.78 4.89 -4.10
N PHE A 249 -21.00 5.13 -4.54
CA PHE A 249 -21.34 6.26 -5.41
C PHE A 249 -21.85 7.44 -4.61
N ASP A 250 -21.45 8.65 -5.00
CA ASP A 250 -22.04 9.88 -4.47
C ASP A 250 -23.38 10.22 -5.16
N ARG A 251 -23.97 11.37 -4.83
CA ARG A 251 -25.25 11.82 -5.42
C ARG A 251 -25.17 12.19 -6.90
N ASP A 252 -23.98 12.52 -7.39
CA ASP A 252 -23.74 12.91 -8.78
C ASP A 252 -23.40 11.68 -9.64
N GLY A 253 -23.28 10.50 -9.02
CA GLY A 253 -22.96 9.24 -9.70
C GLY A 253 -21.46 9.01 -9.86
N GLU A 254 -20.61 9.73 -9.12
CA GLU A 254 -19.17 9.56 -9.10
C GLU A 254 -18.79 8.43 -8.13
N LEU A 255 -17.84 7.59 -8.55
CA LEU A 255 -17.43 6.41 -7.79
C LEU A 255 -16.23 6.72 -6.89
N PHE A 256 -16.28 6.27 -5.64
CA PHE A 256 -15.17 6.39 -4.69
C PHE A 256 -14.79 5.04 -4.09
N THR A 257 -13.52 4.89 -3.74
CA THR A 257 -12.99 3.72 -3.01
C THR A 257 -11.96 4.13 -1.97
N TYR A 258 -11.65 3.21 -1.07
CA TYR A 258 -10.56 3.31 -0.10
C TYR A 258 -9.60 2.14 -0.33
N ASP A 259 -8.40 2.46 -0.84
CA ASP A 259 -7.41 1.46 -1.25
C ASP A 259 -6.32 1.28 -0.18
N ALA A 260 -5.81 0.04 -0.09
CA ALA A 260 -4.85 -0.38 0.93
C ALA A 260 -3.41 0.01 0.57
N ASP A 261 -2.56 0.19 1.58
CA ASP A 261 -1.12 0.35 1.41
C ASP A 261 -0.38 -0.99 1.41
N MET A 262 0.90 -0.97 1.05
CA MET A 262 1.86 -1.99 1.49
C MET A 262 2.66 -1.40 2.65
N GLU A 263 2.14 -1.59 3.86
CA GLU A 263 2.65 -0.95 5.06
C GLU A 263 4.12 -1.26 5.34
N TRP A 264 4.63 -2.41 4.86
CA TRP A 264 6.04 -2.80 5.01
C TRP A 264 7.00 -1.89 4.26
N ASP A 265 6.54 -1.19 3.23
CA ASP A 265 7.37 -0.31 2.39
C ASP A 265 7.53 1.09 2.97
N ALA A 266 6.82 1.44 4.05
CA ALA A 266 6.80 2.80 4.56
C ALA A 266 8.22 3.34 4.82
N GLY A 267 8.49 4.55 4.31
CA GLY A 267 9.83 5.16 4.31
C GLY A 267 10.65 4.88 3.05
N ALA A 268 10.17 4.03 2.12
CA ALA A 268 10.74 3.83 0.79
C ALA A 268 10.05 4.72 -0.28
N PRO A 269 10.72 5.04 -1.42
CA PRO A 269 10.18 5.89 -2.49
C PRO A 269 8.90 5.34 -3.16
N TRP A 270 8.72 4.02 -3.12
CA TRP A 270 7.59 3.31 -3.72
C TRP A 270 6.46 3.05 -2.73
N TYR A 271 6.57 3.46 -1.45
CA TYR A 271 5.46 3.35 -0.51
C TYR A 271 4.25 4.18 -0.95
N ARG A 272 3.07 3.57 -0.88
CA ARG A 272 1.79 4.22 -1.16
C ARG A 272 0.90 4.02 0.07
N PRO A 273 0.50 5.09 0.79
CA PRO A 273 -0.35 4.97 1.97
C PRO A 273 -1.77 4.56 1.59
N THR A 274 -2.56 4.17 2.60
CA THR A 274 -3.99 3.97 2.42
C THR A 274 -4.60 5.29 1.97
N THR A 275 -5.46 5.23 0.96
CA THR A 275 -5.90 6.45 0.27
C THR A 275 -7.32 6.39 -0.23
N ILE A 276 -8.01 7.51 -0.11
CA ILE A 276 -9.30 7.73 -0.74
C ILE A 276 -9.08 8.11 -2.20
N LEU A 277 -9.79 7.42 -3.08
CA LEU A 277 -9.67 7.58 -4.53
C LEU A 277 -11.04 7.89 -5.11
N HIS A 278 -11.09 8.90 -5.96
CA HIS A 278 -12.19 9.11 -6.89
C HIS A 278 -11.88 8.28 -8.13
N VAL A 279 -12.73 7.30 -8.42
CA VAL A 279 -12.58 6.30 -9.48
C VAL A 279 -13.21 6.80 -10.78
N ILE A 280 -12.39 7.02 -11.81
CA ILE A 280 -12.87 7.39 -13.15
C ILE A 280 -12.73 6.23 -14.14
N PRO A 281 -13.60 6.10 -15.15
CA PRO A 281 -13.44 5.14 -16.24
C PRO A 281 -12.08 5.28 -16.95
N GLY A 282 -11.33 4.18 -17.10
CA GLY A 282 -9.97 4.15 -17.65
C GLY A 282 -8.89 4.67 -16.68
N GLY A 283 -9.25 4.95 -15.43
CA GLY A 283 -8.32 5.41 -14.39
C GLY A 283 -7.25 4.37 -14.04
N GLU A 284 -6.04 4.86 -13.79
CA GLU A 284 -4.86 4.09 -13.39
C GLU A 284 -4.29 4.69 -12.10
N TYR A 285 -4.27 3.93 -11.01
CA TYR A 285 -3.99 4.44 -9.67
C TYR A 285 -2.59 4.12 -9.13
N GLY A 286 -1.73 3.56 -9.97
CA GLY A 286 -0.30 3.57 -9.72
C GLY A 286 0.23 2.37 -8.94
N TRP A 287 -0.62 1.55 -8.30
CA TRP A 287 -0.15 0.42 -7.51
C TRP A 287 0.42 -0.72 -8.36
N ARG A 288 1.58 -1.22 -7.95
CA ARG A 288 2.23 -2.44 -8.45
C ARG A 288 2.95 -3.13 -7.30
N GLN A 289 3.51 -4.29 -7.57
CA GLN A 289 4.48 -4.96 -6.72
C GLN A 289 5.65 -4.04 -6.33
N GLU A 290 5.76 -3.66 -5.05
CA GLU A 290 7.01 -3.16 -4.43
C GLU A 290 7.66 -2.00 -5.22
N THR A 291 8.90 -2.13 -5.69
CA THR A 291 9.64 -1.07 -6.40
C THR A 291 9.02 -0.67 -7.74
N ASN A 292 7.99 -1.38 -8.20
CA ASN A 292 7.27 -1.06 -9.42
C ASN A 292 6.17 0.00 -9.23
N CYS A 293 5.84 0.40 -8.00
CA CYS A 293 4.77 1.39 -7.77
C CYS A 293 5.06 2.72 -8.44
N TRP A 294 4.04 3.27 -9.12
CA TRP A 294 4.16 4.58 -9.76
C TRP A 294 4.00 5.69 -8.75
N PRO A 295 4.83 6.73 -8.79
CA PRO A 295 4.59 7.91 -7.98
C PRO A 295 3.33 8.64 -8.48
N GLU A 296 2.62 9.29 -7.56
CA GLU A 296 1.36 10.00 -7.87
C GLU A 296 1.55 11.10 -8.93
N TRP A 297 2.72 11.73 -8.97
CA TRP A 297 3.04 12.81 -9.88
C TRP A 297 3.36 12.35 -11.32
N TYR A 298 3.23 11.05 -11.63
CA TYR A 298 3.17 10.60 -13.01
C TYR A 298 1.93 11.16 -13.71
N ALA A 299 2.12 11.75 -14.89
CA ALA A 299 1.02 12.35 -15.66
C ALA A 299 -0.06 11.34 -16.10
N ASP A 300 0.28 10.05 -16.11
CA ASP A 300 -0.60 8.92 -16.38
C ASP A 300 -1.07 8.17 -15.13
N SER A 301 -0.78 8.68 -13.94
CA SER A 301 -1.44 8.28 -12.69
C SER A 301 -2.62 9.20 -12.41
N ALA A 302 -3.79 8.64 -12.10
CA ALA A 302 -4.90 9.39 -11.56
C ALA A 302 -4.51 9.92 -10.14
N PRO A 303 -4.76 11.21 -9.83
CA PRO A 303 -4.49 11.78 -8.52
C PRO A 303 -5.33 11.15 -7.41
N ARG A 304 -4.84 11.25 -6.18
CA ARG A 304 -5.55 10.81 -4.98
C ARG A 304 -6.43 11.92 -4.45
N VAL A 305 -7.50 11.55 -3.75
CA VAL A 305 -8.33 12.52 -3.03
C VAL A 305 -7.59 12.94 -1.77
N ILE A 306 -7.29 11.97 -0.88
CA ILE A 306 -6.56 12.22 0.35
C ILE A 306 -5.90 10.93 0.85
N ASP A 307 -4.61 11.04 1.22
CA ASP A 307 -3.88 9.98 1.92
C ASP A 307 -4.31 9.97 3.40
N ILE A 308 -4.63 8.79 3.93
CA ILE A 308 -4.97 8.59 5.35
C ILE A 308 -3.74 8.19 6.17
N GLY A 309 -2.83 7.42 5.56
CA GLY A 309 -1.60 6.92 6.18
C GLY A 309 -1.55 5.39 6.27
N LEU A 310 -0.93 4.85 7.31
CA LEU A 310 -0.99 3.42 7.62
C LEU A 310 -2.42 3.05 8.05
N GLY A 311 -2.94 1.92 7.59
CA GLY A 311 -4.29 1.47 7.94
C GLY A 311 -4.65 0.13 7.32
N SER A 312 -5.89 -0.31 7.53
CA SER A 312 -6.45 -1.45 6.80
C SER A 312 -7.88 -1.13 6.36
N PRO A 313 -8.08 -0.72 5.09
CA PRO A 313 -9.40 -0.40 4.55
C PRO A 313 -10.35 -1.59 4.55
N THR A 314 -11.60 -1.37 4.94
CA THR A 314 -12.69 -2.37 4.84
C THR A 314 -13.94 -1.78 4.17
N GLY A 315 -14.84 -1.15 4.91
CA GLY A 315 -16.09 -0.60 4.37
C GLY A 315 -16.00 0.85 3.88
N VAL A 316 -16.87 1.20 2.92
CA VAL A 316 -17.04 2.56 2.36
C VAL A 316 -18.53 2.80 2.09
N THR A 317 -19.09 3.92 2.58
CA THR A 317 -20.48 4.31 2.25
C THR A 317 -20.70 5.81 2.39
N PHE A 318 -21.67 6.38 1.69
CA PHE A 318 -22.05 7.79 1.84
C PHE A 318 -23.21 7.97 2.83
N GLY A 319 -23.18 9.09 3.57
CA GLY A 319 -24.23 9.45 4.54
C GLY A 319 -25.57 9.89 3.95
N HIS A 320 -25.82 9.72 2.65
CA HIS A 320 -26.91 10.38 1.93
C HIS A 320 -28.31 10.09 2.47
N ASN A 321 -28.51 8.91 3.07
CA ASN A 321 -29.78 8.44 3.62
C ASN A 321 -29.84 8.58 5.15
N SER A 322 -28.88 9.26 5.77
CA SER A 322 -28.82 9.42 7.22
C SER A 322 -29.76 10.51 7.72
N HIS A 323 -30.22 10.35 8.97
CA HIS A 323 -30.83 11.42 9.76
C HIS A 323 -29.77 12.22 10.54
N PHE A 324 -28.54 12.25 10.03
CA PHE A 324 -27.47 13.05 10.63
C PHE A 324 -27.56 14.50 10.14
N PRO A 325 -26.78 15.43 10.72
CA PRO A 325 -26.65 16.78 10.20
C PRO A 325 -26.18 16.80 8.74
N VAL A 326 -26.52 17.86 8.01
CA VAL A 326 -26.28 17.98 6.54
C VAL A 326 -24.82 17.75 6.17
N LYS A 327 -23.86 18.16 7.01
CA LYS A 327 -22.43 17.91 6.82
C LYS A 327 -22.14 16.41 6.67
N TYR A 328 -22.71 15.58 7.55
CA TYR A 328 -22.53 14.13 7.55
C TYR A 328 -23.36 13.43 6.48
N GLN A 329 -24.49 14.01 6.07
CA GLN A 329 -25.25 13.48 4.94
C GLN A 329 -24.47 13.54 3.62
N LYS A 330 -23.53 14.47 3.50
CA LYS A 330 -22.65 14.63 2.33
C LYS A 330 -21.31 13.91 2.48
N ALA A 331 -21.00 13.38 3.67
CA ALA A 331 -19.71 12.78 3.95
C ALA A 331 -19.61 11.35 3.40
N LEU A 332 -18.41 10.98 2.98
CA LEU A 332 -18.01 9.60 2.74
C LEU A 332 -17.48 9.01 4.05
N PHE A 333 -18.08 7.92 4.52
CA PHE A 333 -17.62 7.18 5.69
C PHE A 333 -16.76 6.01 5.24
N VAL A 334 -15.56 5.90 5.80
CA VAL A 334 -14.62 4.83 5.51
C VAL A 334 -14.12 4.16 6.80
N LEU A 335 -13.80 2.88 6.71
CA LEU A 335 -13.37 2.07 7.84
C LEU A 335 -11.88 1.79 7.81
N ASP A 336 -11.26 1.88 8.98
CA ASP A 336 -9.90 1.44 9.23
C ASP A 336 -9.88 0.38 10.33
N TRP A 337 -9.70 -0.87 9.90
CA TRP A 337 -9.75 -2.05 10.73
C TRP A 337 -8.57 -2.10 11.71
N SER A 338 -7.37 -1.78 11.26
CA SER A 338 -6.15 -1.90 12.08
C SER A 338 -6.17 -0.95 13.27
N TYR A 339 -6.62 0.29 13.08
CA TYR A 339 -6.66 1.30 14.15
C TYR A 339 -8.02 1.44 14.84
N GLY A 340 -9.03 0.71 14.35
CA GLY A 340 -10.36 0.68 14.90
C GLY A 340 -11.08 2.02 14.84
N ARG A 341 -11.22 2.54 13.62
CA ARG A 341 -11.77 3.87 13.35
C ARG A 341 -12.81 3.83 12.24
N ILE A 342 -13.87 4.59 12.42
CA ILE A 342 -14.74 5.08 11.34
C ILE A 342 -14.32 6.52 11.07
N ILE A 343 -14.01 6.84 9.83
CA ILE A 343 -13.53 8.17 9.41
C ILE A 343 -14.57 8.79 8.49
N ALA A 344 -14.98 10.02 8.77
CA ALA A 344 -15.81 10.82 7.87
C ALA A 344 -14.91 11.72 7.01
N VAL A 345 -15.02 11.59 5.69
CA VAL A 345 -14.32 12.37 4.69
C VAL A 345 -15.27 13.43 4.14
N HIS A 346 -14.83 14.69 4.19
CA HIS A 346 -15.61 15.85 3.78
C HIS A 346 -14.92 16.58 2.64
N GLU A 347 -15.70 17.08 1.69
CA GLU A 347 -15.24 18.07 0.73
C GLU A 347 -15.56 19.48 1.22
N THR A 348 -14.53 20.32 1.37
CA THR A 348 -14.69 21.73 1.74
C THR A 348 -14.31 22.65 0.58
N SER A 349 -15.26 23.44 0.09
CA SER A 349 -15.00 24.43 -0.95
C SER A 349 -14.66 25.77 -0.32
N THR A 350 -13.40 26.21 -0.43
CA THR A 350 -12.96 27.52 0.06
C THR A 350 -12.41 28.34 -1.11
N GLY A 351 -13.01 29.49 -1.41
CA GLY A 351 -12.55 30.37 -2.50
C GLY A 351 -12.57 29.71 -3.89
N GLY A 352 -13.54 28.82 -4.16
CA GLY A 352 -13.67 28.09 -5.43
C GLY A 352 -12.74 26.89 -5.59
N ARG A 353 -11.95 26.53 -4.57
CA ARG A 353 -11.14 25.30 -4.55
C ARG A 353 -11.71 24.30 -3.55
N THR A 354 -12.02 23.09 -4.02
CA THR A 354 -12.40 21.97 -3.17
C THR A 354 -11.15 21.38 -2.51
N ARG A 355 -11.17 21.25 -1.18
CA ARG A 355 -10.15 20.58 -0.39
C ARG A 355 -10.79 19.47 0.44
N PRO A 356 -10.33 18.22 0.30
CA PRO A 356 -10.79 17.16 1.16
C PRO A 356 -10.25 17.35 2.58
N SER A 357 -11.02 16.91 3.56
CA SER A 357 -10.63 16.87 4.97
C SER A 357 -11.21 15.61 5.61
N VAL A 358 -10.58 15.14 6.69
CA VAL A 358 -11.00 13.92 7.39
C VAL A 358 -11.19 14.20 8.87
N GLU A 359 -12.17 13.54 9.46
CA GLU A 359 -12.37 13.52 10.91
C GLU A 359 -12.64 12.10 11.39
N THR A 360 -12.05 11.74 12.54
CA THR A 360 -12.37 10.45 13.17
C THR A 360 -13.76 10.55 13.78
N PHE A 361 -14.71 9.77 13.24
CA PHE A 361 -16.12 9.80 13.60
C PHE A 361 -16.42 8.87 14.79
N VAL A 362 -15.87 7.65 14.75
CA VAL A 362 -15.91 6.69 15.87
C VAL A 362 -14.53 6.08 16.02
N LYS A 363 -14.06 5.89 17.26
CA LYS A 363 -12.82 5.17 17.56
C LYS A 363 -12.97 4.31 18.81
N GLY A 364 -12.32 3.14 18.81
CA GLY A 364 -12.26 2.26 19.98
C GLY A 364 -11.10 1.26 19.93
N LYS A 365 -10.91 0.52 21.02
CA LYS A 365 -9.89 -0.54 21.15
C LYS A 365 -10.39 -1.65 22.11
N PRO A 366 -10.64 -2.89 21.65
CA PRO A 366 -10.68 -3.32 20.25
C PRO A 366 -11.89 -2.76 19.48
N LEU A 367 -11.70 -2.30 18.24
CA LEU A 367 -12.82 -1.91 17.36
C LEU A 367 -12.50 -2.22 15.88
N ASN A 368 -12.20 -3.46 15.58
CA ASN A 368 -11.84 -3.95 14.25
C ASN A 368 -13.04 -3.97 13.28
N VAL A 369 -13.43 -2.79 12.80
CA VAL A 369 -14.57 -2.52 11.92
C VAL A 369 -14.43 -3.18 10.55
N THR A 370 -15.47 -3.90 10.11
CA THR A 370 -15.44 -4.69 8.86
C THR A 370 -16.39 -4.18 7.80
N ASP A 371 -17.58 -3.69 8.14
CA ASP A 371 -18.49 -3.08 7.17
C ASP A 371 -19.51 -2.15 7.83
N LEU A 372 -20.17 -1.30 7.04
CA LEU A 372 -21.17 -0.34 7.48
C LEU A 372 -22.26 -0.07 6.43
N ALA A 373 -23.47 0.28 6.89
CA ALA A 373 -24.52 0.83 6.04
C ALA A 373 -25.48 1.72 6.83
N PHE A 374 -26.16 2.62 6.13
CA PHE A 374 -27.25 3.40 6.72
C PHE A 374 -28.58 2.63 6.62
N GLY A 375 -29.24 2.46 7.75
CA GLY A 375 -30.51 1.75 7.84
C GLY A 375 -31.71 2.62 7.44
N PRO A 376 -32.91 2.01 7.28
CA PRO A 376 -34.14 2.75 6.94
C PRO A 376 -34.57 3.79 7.98
N ASP A 377 -34.08 3.67 9.22
CA ASP A 377 -34.29 4.63 10.30
C ASP A 377 -33.29 5.80 10.28
N GLY A 378 -32.45 5.88 9.24
CA GLY A 378 -31.45 6.91 9.02
C GLY A 378 -30.24 6.84 9.97
N ALA A 379 -30.14 5.79 10.79
CA ALA A 379 -28.98 5.56 11.64
C ALA A 379 -27.87 4.82 10.89
N LEU A 380 -26.62 4.98 11.34
CA LEU A 380 -25.50 4.22 10.81
C LEU A 380 -25.39 2.88 11.55
N TYR A 381 -25.33 1.76 10.85
CA TYR A 381 -25.06 0.43 11.39
C TYR A 381 -23.68 0.00 10.94
N PHE A 382 -22.91 -0.61 11.84
CA PHE A 382 -21.61 -1.18 11.49
C PHE A 382 -21.34 -2.46 12.26
N VAL A 383 -20.53 -3.33 11.65
CA VAL A 383 -20.07 -4.57 12.25
C VAL A 383 -18.58 -4.54 12.53
N VAL A 384 -18.17 -5.30 13.54
CA VAL A 384 -16.76 -5.63 13.82
C VAL A 384 -16.53 -7.12 13.65
N GLY A 385 -15.31 -7.50 13.27
CA GLY A 385 -14.95 -8.90 13.00
C GLY A 385 -13.70 -9.05 12.15
N GLY A 386 -13.64 -10.12 11.35
CA GLY A 386 -12.47 -10.50 10.55
C GLY A 386 -11.38 -11.18 11.38
N ARG A 387 -10.52 -11.97 10.70
CA ARG A 387 -9.48 -12.81 11.32
C ARG A 387 -9.99 -13.74 12.42
N ARG A 388 -11.24 -14.21 12.28
CA ARG A 388 -11.99 -15.05 13.24
C ARG A 388 -12.08 -14.45 14.64
N THR A 389 -12.16 -13.13 14.73
CA THR A 389 -12.37 -12.42 16.00
C THR A 389 -13.86 -12.40 16.38
N GLN A 390 -14.15 -12.08 17.64
CA GLN A 390 -15.52 -11.96 18.12
C GLN A 390 -16.25 -10.83 17.36
N ALA A 391 -17.38 -11.16 16.74
CA ALA A 391 -18.20 -10.21 16.01
C ALA A 391 -19.26 -9.53 16.87
N ALA A 392 -19.65 -8.33 16.46
CA ALA A 392 -20.76 -7.59 17.04
C ALA A 392 -21.34 -6.57 16.06
N LEU A 393 -22.61 -6.20 16.28
CA LEU A 393 -23.38 -5.21 15.55
C LEU A 393 -23.59 -3.98 16.43
N TYR A 394 -23.23 -2.82 15.90
CA TYR A 394 -23.41 -1.53 16.53
C TYR A 394 -24.30 -0.63 15.69
N ARG A 395 -24.87 0.38 16.34
CA ARG A 395 -25.60 1.47 15.71
C ARG A 395 -25.09 2.81 16.22
N VAL A 396 -25.07 3.81 15.35
CA VAL A 396 -24.80 5.21 15.69
C VAL A 396 -26.02 6.06 15.34
N ARG A 397 -26.54 6.79 16.33
CA ARG A 397 -27.65 7.74 16.17
C ARG A 397 -27.19 9.16 16.43
N TYR A 398 -27.89 10.12 15.85
CA TYR A 398 -27.75 11.53 16.19
C TYR A 398 -28.87 11.93 17.16
N SER A 399 -28.50 12.53 18.29
CA SER A 399 -29.40 12.94 19.38
C SER A 399 -29.49 14.46 19.54
N GLY A 400 -28.75 15.22 18.73
CA GLY A 400 -28.69 16.68 18.81
C GLY A 400 -29.85 17.37 18.09
N ASN A 401 -29.85 18.70 18.18
CA ASN A 401 -30.91 19.56 17.67
C ASN A 401 -30.62 20.15 16.28
N GLU A 402 -29.48 19.84 15.67
CA GLU A 402 -29.14 20.36 14.33
C GLU A 402 -30.07 19.77 13.27
N GLN A 403 -30.56 20.63 12.37
CA GLN A 403 -31.52 20.20 11.35
C GLN A 403 -30.87 19.25 10.34
N SER A 404 -31.41 18.04 10.24
CA SER A 404 -31.27 17.21 9.05
C SER A 404 -32.08 17.84 7.92
N ALA A 405 -31.48 18.04 6.74
CA ALA A 405 -32.27 18.39 5.58
C ALA A 405 -33.20 17.20 5.25
N THR A 406 -34.49 17.44 5.04
CA THR A 406 -35.38 16.46 4.42
C THR A 406 -34.86 16.16 3.02
N THR A 407 -34.37 14.95 2.79
CA THR A 407 -33.92 14.50 1.48
C THR A 407 -35.07 14.63 0.48
N PRO A 408 -34.92 15.36 -0.64
CA PRO A 408 -35.83 15.16 -1.76
C PRO A 408 -35.72 13.69 -2.15
N LYS A 409 -36.86 12.98 -2.23
CA LYS A 409 -36.91 11.63 -2.84
C LYS A 409 -36.54 11.79 -4.31
N THR A 410 -35.27 11.69 -4.66
CA THR A 410 -34.87 11.53 -6.06
C THR A 410 -35.24 10.11 -6.44
N ASN A 411 -36.27 9.98 -7.28
CA ASN A 411 -36.56 8.73 -7.99
C ASN A 411 -35.26 8.25 -8.67
N PRO A 412 -34.82 7.00 -8.47
CA PRO A 412 -33.67 6.43 -9.16
C PRO A 412 -33.77 6.50 -10.69
N THR A 413 -34.98 6.74 -11.22
CA THR A 413 -35.28 6.79 -12.65
C THR A 413 -35.12 8.18 -13.29
N ALA A 414 -34.80 9.24 -12.55
CA ALA A 414 -34.85 10.62 -13.05
C ALA A 414 -33.49 11.30 -13.32
N ALA A 415 -32.36 10.59 -13.23
CA ALA A 415 -31.02 11.13 -13.53
C ALA A 415 -30.63 11.08 -15.03
N ASN A 416 -31.60 11.13 -15.95
CA ASN A 416 -31.39 10.94 -17.39
C ASN A 416 -31.22 12.23 -18.22
N SER A 417 -30.65 13.31 -17.67
CA SER A 417 -30.45 14.55 -18.47
C SER A 417 -29.11 15.29 -18.31
N ALA A 418 -28.16 14.75 -17.55
CA ALA A 418 -26.75 15.09 -17.68
C ALA A 418 -25.99 13.78 -17.93
N GLY A 419 -25.27 13.67 -19.05
CA GLY A 419 -24.64 12.42 -19.48
C GLY A 419 -23.84 11.77 -18.35
N SER A 420 -24.09 10.48 -18.10
CA SER A 420 -23.48 9.73 -17.00
C SER A 420 -21.95 9.87 -17.00
N PRO A 421 -21.31 10.26 -15.88
CA PRO A 421 -19.85 10.30 -15.74
C PRO A 421 -19.17 8.93 -15.91
N THR A 422 -19.96 7.85 -15.90
CA THR A 422 -19.50 6.45 -15.84
C THR A 422 -19.16 5.80 -17.19
N ALA A 423 -19.14 6.55 -18.28
CA ALA A 423 -18.67 6.09 -19.58
C ALA A 423 -17.56 7.02 -20.10
N VAL A 424 -16.43 6.45 -20.55
CA VAL A 424 -15.54 7.19 -21.45
C VAL A 424 -16.41 7.58 -22.64
N LYS A 425 -16.53 8.89 -22.91
CA LYS A 425 -17.23 9.34 -24.12
C LYS A 425 -16.57 8.66 -25.31
N GLU A 426 -17.30 7.75 -25.94
CA GLU A 426 -16.94 7.20 -27.25
C GLU A 426 -16.55 8.40 -28.14
N PRO A 427 -15.48 8.31 -28.95
CA PRO A 427 -15.14 9.36 -29.87
C PRO A 427 -16.41 9.72 -30.66
N SER A 428 -16.93 10.93 -30.48
CA SER A 428 -17.90 11.46 -31.41
C SER A 428 -17.31 11.27 -32.81
N GLY A 429 -18.11 11.01 -33.83
CA GLY A 429 -17.63 10.87 -35.22
C GLY A 429 -16.83 12.06 -35.78
N SER A 430 -16.46 13.03 -34.93
CA SER A 430 -15.43 14.05 -35.12
C SER A 430 -14.07 13.47 -35.48
N SER A 431 -13.44 14.12 -36.45
CA SER A 431 -12.05 13.89 -36.88
C SER A 431 -11.06 14.06 -35.73
N ILE A 432 -9.86 13.48 -35.87
CA ILE A 432 -8.79 13.64 -34.88
C ILE A 432 -8.40 15.11 -34.67
N ASP A 433 -8.45 15.93 -35.74
CA ASP A 433 -8.12 17.36 -35.67
C ASP A 433 -9.16 18.13 -34.85
N GLU A 434 -10.45 17.84 -35.02
CA GLU A 434 -11.52 18.40 -34.18
C GLU A 434 -11.37 17.95 -32.72
N GLN A 435 -11.02 16.67 -32.53
CA GLN A 435 -10.77 16.13 -31.19
C GLN A 435 -9.55 16.75 -30.52
N LEU A 436 -8.53 17.19 -31.25
CA LEU A 436 -7.37 17.89 -30.69
C LEU A 436 -7.68 19.39 -30.44
N ALA A 437 -8.42 20.03 -31.35
CA ALA A 437 -8.80 21.43 -31.25
C ALA A 437 -9.74 21.73 -30.08
N ALA A 438 -10.62 20.78 -29.71
CA ALA A 438 -11.63 20.96 -28.67
C ALA A 438 -11.12 20.74 -27.23
N ARG A 439 -9.81 20.53 -27.02
CA ARG A 439 -9.28 20.03 -25.74
C ARG A 439 -8.89 21.12 -24.79
N HIS A 440 -9.06 20.82 -23.51
CA HIS A 440 -8.79 21.71 -22.40
C HIS A 440 -7.61 21.22 -21.58
N TYR A 441 -6.45 21.07 -22.22
CA TYR A 441 -5.20 20.70 -21.54
C TYR A 441 -4.74 21.71 -20.46
N ARG A 442 -5.35 22.90 -20.42
CA ARG A 442 -5.19 23.89 -19.34
C ARG A 442 -6.32 23.92 -18.32
N SER A 443 -7.33 23.05 -18.46
CA SER A 443 -8.42 22.95 -17.50
C SER A 443 -7.84 22.79 -16.11
N ALA A 444 -8.40 23.48 -15.12
CA ALA A 444 -8.02 23.26 -13.73
C ALA A 444 -8.43 21.85 -13.26
N ASP A 445 -9.46 21.28 -13.87
CA ASP A 445 -9.91 19.92 -13.58
C ASP A 445 -8.99 18.89 -14.24
N TRP A 446 -8.33 18.09 -13.42
CA TRP A 446 -7.44 17.02 -13.88
C TRP A 446 -8.21 15.90 -14.57
N ARG A 447 -9.47 15.63 -14.16
CA ARG A 447 -10.28 14.55 -14.71
C ARG A 447 -10.55 14.79 -16.18
N GLN A 448 -10.88 16.04 -16.52
CA GLN A 448 -11.06 16.46 -17.90
C GLN A 448 -9.81 16.17 -18.72
N ARG A 449 -8.63 16.64 -18.29
CA ARG A 449 -7.36 16.41 -19.01
C ARG A 449 -7.03 14.91 -19.16
N TYR A 450 -7.31 14.12 -18.12
CA TYR A 450 -7.05 12.68 -18.12
C TYR A 450 -7.97 11.94 -19.10
N GLN A 451 -9.28 12.20 -19.04
CA GLN A 451 -10.26 11.64 -19.97
C GLN A 451 -9.98 12.06 -21.41
N GLU A 452 -9.56 13.30 -21.61
CA GLU A 452 -9.16 13.81 -22.92
C GLU A 452 -8.01 13.00 -23.53
N ARG A 453 -6.99 12.64 -22.74
CA ARG A 453 -5.92 11.73 -23.18
C ARG A 453 -6.46 10.35 -23.51
N LEU A 454 -7.31 9.77 -22.65
CA LEU A 454 -7.89 8.44 -22.88
C LEU A 454 -8.70 8.38 -24.18
N THR A 455 -9.46 9.41 -24.51
CA THR A 455 -10.20 9.48 -25.78
C THR A 455 -9.23 9.45 -26.98
N LEU A 456 -8.07 10.12 -26.90
CA LEU A 456 -7.06 10.05 -27.95
C LEU A 456 -6.45 8.65 -28.08
N GLU A 457 -6.19 7.98 -26.96
CA GLU A 457 -5.71 6.59 -26.95
C GLU A 457 -6.71 5.61 -27.61
N GLN A 458 -7.98 5.98 -27.73
CA GLN A 458 -9.01 5.17 -28.40
C GLN A 458 -9.23 5.55 -29.88
N SER A 459 -8.58 6.60 -30.37
CA SER A 459 -8.69 7.04 -31.76
C SER A 459 -7.95 6.09 -32.72
N PRO A 460 -8.33 6.04 -34.02
CA PRO A 460 -7.59 5.28 -35.01
C PRO A 460 -6.09 5.65 -35.02
N LEU A 461 -5.23 4.66 -34.79
CA LEU A 461 -3.82 4.87 -34.47
C LEU A 461 -3.08 5.70 -35.54
N GLU A 462 -3.28 5.41 -36.82
CA GLU A 462 -2.58 6.10 -37.92
C GLU A 462 -2.89 7.60 -37.96
N ALA A 463 -4.16 7.95 -37.78
CA ALA A 463 -4.60 9.34 -37.73
C ALA A 463 -4.06 10.06 -36.48
N PHE A 464 -4.15 9.41 -35.31
CA PHE A 464 -3.63 9.97 -34.07
C PHE A 464 -2.11 10.18 -34.10
N GLN A 465 -1.36 9.20 -34.60
CA GLN A 465 0.09 9.30 -34.75
C GLN A 465 0.50 10.46 -35.65
N THR A 466 -0.15 10.59 -36.82
CA THR A 466 0.12 11.69 -37.76
C THR A 466 -0.11 13.05 -37.10
N ALA A 467 -1.23 13.20 -36.39
CA ALA A 467 -1.60 14.46 -35.75
C ALA A 467 -0.68 14.82 -34.57
N ALA A 468 -0.40 13.85 -33.68
CA ALA A 468 0.45 14.08 -32.50
C ALA A 468 1.90 14.43 -32.86
N LEU A 469 2.47 13.80 -33.91
CA LEU A 469 3.82 14.13 -34.40
C LEU A 469 3.87 15.51 -35.09
N ALA A 470 2.79 15.91 -35.75
CA ALA A 470 2.65 17.22 -36.39
C ALA A 470 2.36 18.36 -35.40
N SER A 471 1.81 18.06 -34.21
CA SER A 471 1.40 19.05 -33.21
C SER A 471 2.50 20.05 -32.87
N ARG A 472 2.19 21.35 -32.92
CA ARG A 472 3.10 22.47 -32.60
C ARG A 472 2.68 23.23 -31.35
N ASN A 473 1.65 22.77 -30.65
CA ASN A 473 1.13 23.44 -29.47
C ASN A 473 1.87 22.95 -28.21
N ALA A 474 2.72 23.81 -27.64
CA ALA A 474 3.53 23.49 -26.46
C ALA A 474 2.72 23.10 -25.22
N THR A 475 1.42 23.42 -25.18
CA THR A 475 0.52 23.07 -24.08
C THR A 475 -0.05 21.66 -24.21
N SER A 476 -0.31 21.20 -25.43
CA SER A 476 -1.01 19.93 -25.67
C SER A 476 -0.08 18.82 -26.17
N ALA A 477 0.93 19.18 -26.96
CA ALA A 477 1.81 18.21 -27.62
C ALA A 477 2.46 17.21 -26.65
N PRO A 478 2.96 17.58 -25.45
CA PRO A 478 3.51 16.57 -24.54
C PRO A 478 2.45 15.55 -24.06
N THR A 479 1.20 15.99 -23.84
CA THR A 479 0.10 15.10 -23.43
C THR A 479 -0.38 14.22 -24.58
N GLU A 480 -0.41 14.76 -25.81
CA GLU A 480 -0.70 14.00 -27.02
C GLU A 480 0.38 12.92 -27.27
N LEU A 481 1.66 13.28 -27.16
CA LEU A 481 2.78 12.35 -27.29
C LEU A 481 2.79 11.30 -26.17
N LEU A 482 2.43 11.69 -24.93
CA LEU A 482 2.22 10.74 -23.84
C LEU A 482 1.14 9.71 -24.21
N GLY A 483 -0.04 10.16 -24.69
CA GLY A 483 -1.09 9.26 -25.17
C GLY A 483 -0.60 8.36 -26.31
N LEU A 484 0.11 8.92 -27.29
CA LEU A 484 0.66 8.16 -28.42
C LEU A 484 1.61 7.05 -27.95
N THR A 485 2.53 7.33 -27.01
CA THR A 485 3.47 6.31 -26.50
C THR A 485 2.79 5.10 -25.84
N ARG A 486 1.52 5.23 -25.44
CA ARG A 486 0.75 4.15 -24.82
C ARG A 486 0.10 3.21 -25.83
N VAL A 487 -0.11 3.66 -27.07
CA VAL A 487 -0.84 2.91 -28.11
C VAL A 487 -0.07 2.71 -29.42
N ALA A 488 1.03 3.45 -29.61
CA ALA A 488 1.92 3.30 -30.74
C ALA A 488 2.63 1.93 -30.73
N ARG A 489 3.13 1.56 -31.91
CA ARG A 489 3.86 0.31 -32.14
C ARG A 489 5.37 0.55 -32.14
N PRO A 490 6.21 -0.48 -31.86
CA PRO A 490 7.67 -0.33 -31.76
C PRO A 490 8.35 0.36 -32.96
N GLU A 491 7.83 0.19 -34.18
CA GLU A 491 8.33 0.89 -35.38
C GLU A 491 8.29 2.42 -35.30
N SER A 492 7.50 2.97 -34.36
CA SER A 492 7.36 4.42 -34.15
C SER A 492 8.33 4.97 -33.09
N ALA A 493 9.22 4.14 -32.51
CA ALA A 493 10.14 4.56 -31.46
C ALA A 493 10.97 5.79 -31.86
N GLU A 494 11.66 5.71 -33.00
CA GLU A 494 12.55 6.77 -33.47
C GLU A 494 11.82 8.09 -33.76
N PRO A 495 10.75 8.15 -34.58
CA PRO A 495 10.05 9.42 -34.84
C PRO A 495 9.40 10.02 -33.57
N VAL A 496 8.91 9.19 -32.64
CA VAL A 496 8.33 9.66 -31.38
C VAL A 496 9.41 10.24 -30.47
N LEU A 497 10.52 9.52 -30.26
CA LEU A 497 11.63 9.99 -29.42
C LEU A 497 12.31 11.22 -30.01
N ALA A 498 12.42 11.33 -31.34
CA ALA A 498 12.93 12.52 -32.00
C ALA A 498 12.05 13.74 -31.70
N ARG A 499 10.72 13.58 -31.82
CA ARG A 499 9.76 14.65 -31.51
C ARG A 499 9.80 15.06 -30.03
N LEU A 500 9.94 14.10 -29.11
CA LEU A 500 10.11 14.37 -27.68
C LEU A 500 11.42 15.11 -27.39
N SER A 501 12.51 14.74 -28.07
CA SER A 501 13.82 15.41 -27.97
C SER A 501 13.74 16.88 -28.41
N GLU A 502 13.04 17.17 -29.51
CA GLU A 502 12.78 18.55 -29.94
C GLU A 502 12.09 19.37 -28.84
N TRP A 503 11.01 18.82 -28.25
CA TRP A 503 10.28 19.49 -27.17
C TRP A 503 11.10 19.69 -25.89
N LEU A 504 12.08 18.84 -25.61
CA LEU A 504 12.98 19.07 -24.47
C LEU A 504 13.73 20.39 -24.65
N ASN A 505 14.12 20.73 -25.87
CA ASN A 505 14.88 21.94 -26.18
C ASN A 505 14.03 23.20 -26.26
N GLU A 506 12.71 23.05 -26.29
CA GLU A 506 11.76 24.16 -26.26
C GLU A 506 11.43 24.62 -24.83
N LYS A 507 10.85 25.82 -24.76
CA LYS A 507 10.29 26.36 -23.51
C LYS A 507 8.89 25.78 -23.28
N VAL A 508 8.82 24.74 -22.46
CA VAL A 508 7.57 24.18 -21.90
C VAL A 508 7.39 24.61 -20.44
N ASP A 509 6.15 24.65 -19.96
CA ASP A 509 5.87 24.88 -18.54
C ASP A 509 6.29 23.67 -17.68
N ASP A 510 6.50 23.90 -16.38
CA ASP A 510 7.01 22.86 -15.47
C ASP A 510 6.09 21.62 -15.40
N PRO A 511 4.74 21.74 -15.33
CA PRO A 511 3.86 20.58 -15.40
C PRO A 511 4.01 19.77 -16.70
N GLN A 512 4.07 20.42 -17.86
CA GLN A 512 4.26 19.76 -19.15
C GLN A 512 5.65 19.16 -19.30
N ARG A 513 6.67 19.68 -18.60
CA ARG A 513 7.99 19.05 -18.54
C ARG A 513 7.95 17.67 -17.90
N LEU A 514 7.19 17.48 -16.82
CA LEU A 514 6.99 16.15 -16.23
C LEU A 514 6.25 15.21 -17.19
N VAL A 515 5.23 15.71 -17.91
CA VAL A 515 4.53 14.96 -18.95
C VAL A 515 5.50 14.50 -20.04
N LEU A 516 6.38 15.40 -20.50
CA LEU A 516 7.38 15.12 -21.53
C LEU A 516 8.40 14.07 -21.08
N LEU A 517 8.94 14.20 -19.87
CA LEU A 517 9.85 13.21 -19.30
C LEU A 517 9.17 11.84 -19.17
N ARG A 518 7.91 11.81 -18.71
CA ARG A 518 7.13 10.57 -18.65
C ARG A 518 6.90 9.95 -20.03
N ALA A 519 6.60 10.75 -21.05
CA ALA A 519 6.45 10.27 -22.42
C ALA A 519 7.77 9.68 -22.96
N ILE A 520 8.93 10.26 -22.62
CA ILE A 520 10.24 9.67 -22.97
C ILE A 520 10.43 8.32 -22.27
N GLN A 521 10.10 8.22 -20.97
CA GLN A 521 10.17 6.93 -20.26
C GLN A 521 9.30 5.88 -20.95
N LEU A 522 8.03 6.20 -21.24
CA LEU A 522 7.11 5.27 -21.90
C LEU A 522 7.53 4.91 -23.33
N ALA A 523 8.05 5.86 -24.10
CA ALA A 523 8.58 5.60 -25.42
C ALA A 523 9.71 4.56 -25.37
N ILE A 524 10.66 4.71 -24.44
CA ILE A 524 11.75 3.72 -24.27
C ILE A 524 11.20 2.37 -23.79
N ILE A 525 10.26 2.36 -22.84
CA ILE A 525 9.70 1.14 -22.27
C ILE A 525 8.89 0.35 -23.31
N ARG A 526 8.00 1.02 -24.05
CA ARG A 526 6.98 0.38 -24.89
C ARG A 526 7.38 0.29 -26.36
N LEU A 527 8.13 1.27 -26.88
CA LEU A 527 8.49 1.34 -28.29
C LEU A 527 9.93 0.88 -28.54
N GLY A 528 10.84 1.16 -27.58
CA GLY A 528 12.23 0.72 -27.63
C GLY A 528 13.24 1.87 -27.53
N TYR A 529 14.52 1.52 -27.47
CA TYR A 529 15.62 2.47 -27.34
C TYR A 529 15.88 3.26 -28.64
N PRO A 530 16.30 4.53 -28.56
CA PRO A 530 16.63 5.36 -29.73
C PRO A 530 17.91 4.90 -30.45
N THR A 531 18.09 5.34 -31.69
CA THR A 531 19.38 5.20 -32.39
C THR A 531 20.54 5.86 -31.61
N PRO A 532 21.82 5.46 -31.83
CA PRO A 532 22.96 6.06 -31.13
C PRO A 532 23.09 7.59 -31.27
N LYS A 533 22.68 8.14 -32.42
CA LYS A 533 22.66 9.59 -32.67
C LYS A 533 21.65 10.27 -31.75
N LEU A 534 20.39 9.82 -31.80
CA LEU A 534 19.30 10.40 -30.99
C LEU A 534 19.52 10.15 -29.49
N LYS A 535 20.09 9.01 -29.10
CA LYS A 535 20.55 8.72 -27.73
C LYS A 535 21.48 9.83 -27.22
N THR A 536 22.46 10.22 -28.03
CA THR A 536 23.45 11.27 -27.66
C THR A 536 22.78 12.64 -27.51
N GLU A 537 21.88 13.00 -28.43
CA GLU A 537 21.12 14.26 -28.40
C GLU A 537 20.20 14.36 -27.17
N LEU A 538 19.50 13.26 -26.84
CA LEU A 538 18.65 13.16 -25.65
C LEU A 538 19.47 13.30 -24.36
N ILE A 539 20.58 12.58 -24.24
CA ILE A 539 21.47 12.67 -23.07
C ILE A 539 21.93 14.12 -22.87
N HIS A 540 22.39 14.78 -23.94
CA HIS A 540 22.83 16.17 -23.87
C HIS A 540 21.70 17.10 -23.39
N SER A 541 20.51 16.99 -24.00
CA SER A 541 19.35 17.84 -23.70
C SER A 541 18.83 17.67 -22.27
N LEU A 542 18.94 16.46 -21.71
CA LEU A 542 18.57 16.14 -20.32
C LEU A 542 19.61 16.67 -19.33
N GLN A 543 20.90 16.49 -19.61
CA GLN A 543 21.99 16.92 -18.73
C GLN A 543 22.03 18.43 -18.50
N LEU A 544 21.67 19.24 -19.50
CA LEU A 544 21.59 20.71 -19.38
C LEU A 544 20.65 21.19 -18.26
N ARG A 545 19.68 20.36 -17.86
CA ARG A 545 18.68 20.68 -16.81
C ARG A 545 18.77 19.78 -15.59
N TYR A 546 19.67 18.80 -15.60
CA TYR A 546 19.87 17.90 -14.47
C TYR A 546 20.76 18.55 -13.41
N GLY A 547 20.14 19.28 -12.48
CA GLY A 547 20.85 20.01 -11.44
C GLY A 547 20.00 20.29 -10.20
N PRO A 548 20.60 20.89 -9.15
CA PRO A 548 19.95 21.08 -7.85
C PRO A 548 18.74 22.02 -7.88
N ASN A 549 18.64 22.87 -8.90
CA ASN A 549 17.55 23.83 -9.07
C ASN A 549 16.29 23.21 -9.70
N ALA A 550 16.40 22.04 -10.33
CA ALA A 550 15.25 21.35 -10.91
C ALA A 550 14.39 20.73 -9.78
N PRO A 551 13.05 20.72 -9.88
CA PRO A 551 12.19 20.04 -8.92
C PRO A 551 12.54 18.56 -8.73
N ALA A 552 12.31 18.01 -7.53
CA ALA A 552 12.68 16.63 -7.21
C ALA A 552 12.10 15.60 -8.19
N ALA A 553 10.82 15.73 -8.58
CA ALA A 553 10.16 14.85 -9.55
C ALA A 553 10.88 14.85 -10.91
N GLU A 554 11.29 16.02 -11.41
CA GLU A 554 12.05 16.14 -12.66
C GLU A 554 13.44 15.51 -12.55
N ARG A 555 14.14 15.74 -11.43
CA ARG A 555 15.45 15.11 -11.16
C ARG A 555 15.33 13.59 -11.13
N GLN A 556 14.27 13.05 -10.53
CA GLN A 556 14.06 11.60 -10.44
C GLN A 556 13.81 10.96 -11.82
N MET A 557 12.88 11.51 -12.61
CA MET A 557 12.64 11.02 -13.98
C MET A 557 13.88 11.16 -14.86
N THR A 558 14.57 12.31 -14.78
CA THR A 558 15.79 12.56 -15.55
C THR A 558 16.89 11.58 -15.17
N CYS A 559 17.04 11.28 -13.88
CA CYS A 559 17.97 10.25 -13.41
C CYS A 559 17.64 8.88 -14.00
N GLU A 560 16.37 8.43 -13.94
CA GLU A 560 15.97 7.14 -14.53
C GLU A 560 16.26 7.09 -16.03
N ILE A 561 15.95 8.16 -16.78
CA ILE A 561 16.21 8.24 -18.22
C ILE A 561 17.70 8.21 -18.52
N LEU A 562 18.51 9.01 -17.83
CA LEU A 562 19.96 9.05 -18.02
C LEU A 562 20.63 7.73 -17.68
N VAL A 563 20.16 7.03 -16.64
CA VAL A 563 20.64 5.68 -16.29
C VAL A 563 20.28 4.68 -17.39
N ALA A 564 19.02 4.68 -17.87
CA ALA A 564 18.60 3.79 -18.95
C ALA A 564 19.35 4.05 -20.27
N LEU A 565 19.62 5.31 -20.58
CA LEU A 565 20.44 5.71 -21.72
C LEU A 565 21.95 5.58 -21.46
N GLU A 566 22.38 4.99 -20.34
CA GLU A 566 23.79 4.77 -20.01
C GLU A 566 24.67 6.03 -20.15
N ALA A 567 24.14 7.18 -19.70
CA ALA A 567 24.84 8.45 -19.82
C ALA A 567 26.17 8.42 -19.02
N PRO A 568 27.34 8.71 -19.65
CA PRO A 568 28.64 8.44 -19.03
C PRO A 568 28.92 9.12 -17.68
N GLN A 569 28.27 10.26 -17.41
CA GLN A 569 28.49 11.05 -16.18
C GLN A 569 27.32 10.95 -15.19
N VAL A 570 26.35 10.05 -15.41
CA VAL A 570 25.13 9.99 -14.59
C VAL A 570 25.46 9.77 -13.11
N ALA A 571 26.41 8.87 -12.78
CA ALA A 571 26.82 8.61 -11.40
C ALA A 571 27.29 9.88 -10.69
N SER A 572 28.27 10.59 -11.27
CA SER A 572 28.82 11.81 -10.66
C SER A 572 27.78 12.92 -10.55
N LEU A 573 26.96 13.12 -11.58
CA LEU A 573 25.90 14.13 -11.58
C LEU A 573 24.85 13.85 -10.51
N THR A 574 24.38 12.60 -10.40
CA THR A 574 23.40 12.20 -9.38
C THR A 574 23.98 12.29 -7.97
N LEU A 575 25.23 11.87 -7.75
CA LEU A 575 25.88 11.97 -6.44
C LEU A 575 26.04 13.42 -5.97
N ASN A 576 26.13 14.41 -6.87
CA ASN A 576 26.15 15.82 -6.50
C ASN A 576 24.80 16.32 -5.95
N LEU A 577 23.70 15.64 -6.27
CA LEU A 577 22.35 16.00 -5.80
C LEU A 577 22.05 15.50 -4.39
N PHE A 578 22.84 14.59 -3.82
CA PHE A 578 22.62 14.08 -2.46
C PHE A 578 22.68 15.17 -1.40
N ALA A 579 23.53 16.19 -1.60
CA ALA A 579 23.60 17.36 -0.71
C ALA A 579 22.33 18.21 -0.73
N THR A 580 21.57 18.16 -1.84
CA THR A 580 20.32 18.92 -2.02
C THR A 580 19.06 18.09 -1.79
N ALA A 581 19.19 16.77 -1.73
CA ALA A 581 18.09 15.87 -1.43
C ALA A 581 17.63 16.07 0.02
N THR A 582 16.40 16.52 0.20
CA THR A 582 15.88 16.93 1.52
C THR A 582 15.24 15.79 2.29
N THR A 583 14.85 14.71 1.61
CA THR A 583 14.21 13.55 2.23
C THR A 583 15.05 12.27 2.06
N GLN A 584 14.83 11.29 2.94
CA GLN A 584 15.49 9.99 2.83
C GLN A 584 15.02 9.20 1.61
N GLU A 585 13.75 9.36 1.22
CA GLU A 585 13.16 8.69 0.06
C GLU A 585 13.87 9.17 -1.21
N GLU A 586 14.12 10.47 -1.36
CA GLU A 586 14.86 10.97 -2.51
C GLU A 586 16.30 10.40 -2.56
N LYS A 587 16.99 10.32 -1.42
CA LYS A 587 18.33 9.73 -1.32
C LYS A 587 18.32 8.23 -1.64
N LEU A 588 17.34 7.49 -1.10
CA LEU A 588 17.18 6.06 -1.36
C LEU A 588 16.84 5.80 -2.83
N PHE A 589 16.02 6.66 -3.44
CA PHE A 589 15.74 6.61 -4.87
C PHE A 589 17.01 6.74 -5.69
N TYR A 590 17.90 7.69 -5.39
CA TYR A 590 19.16 7.82 -6.13
C TYR A 590 20.07 6.61 -5.93
N LEU A 591 20.19 6.10 -4.70
CA LEU A 591 20.93 4.87 -4.43
C LEU A 591 20.39 3.69 -5.25
N PHE A 592 19.06 3.56 -5.28
CA PHE A 592 18.34 2.54 -6.02
C PHE A 592 18.53 2.68 -7.54
N ALA A 593 18.41 3.88 -8.11
CA ALA A 593 18.56 4.10 -9.54
C ALA A 593 20.00 3.79 -9.99
N LEU A 594 20.99 4.32 -9.26
CA LEU A 594 22.41 4.19 -9.58
C LEU A 594 22.94 2.76 -9.52
N ARG A 595 22.26 1.84 -8.82
CA ARG A 595 22.62 0.41 -8.81
C ARG A 595 22.58 -0.21 -10.22
N ASN A 596 21.85 0.40 -11.16
CA ASN A 596 21.75 -0.05 -12.56
C ASN A 596 22.85 0.53 -13.46
N VAL A 597 23.73 1.40 -12.94
CA VAL A 597 24.82 1.99 -13.73
C VAL A 597 25.98 1.01 -13.82
N SER A 598 26.24 0.50 -15.03
CA SER A 598 27.32 -0.46 -15.31
C SER A 598 28.66 0.23 -15.63
N ASN A 599 28.63 1.42 -16.22
CA ASN A 599 29.79 2.10 -16.78
C ASN A 599 29.89 3.56 -16.27
N GLY A 600 31.06 4.19 -16.39
CA GLY A 600 31.24 5.61 -16.06
C GLY A 600 31.48 5.94 -14.59
N TRP A 601 31.59 4.94 -13.72
CA TRP A 601 32.00 5.12 -12.33
C TRP A 601 33.48 5.52 -12.24
N SER A 602 33.77 6.64 -11.58
CA SER A 602 35.11 6.84 -11.02
C SER A 602 35.23 6.17 -9.64
N LEU A 603 36.47 5.95 -9.20
CA LEU A 603 36.72 5.44 -7.84
C LEU A 603 36.20 6.41 -6.77
N ASP A 604 36.21 7.72 -7.03
CA ASP A 604 35.64 8.72 -6.13
C ASP A 604 34.11 8.59 -6.04
N ASP A 605 33.44 8.43 -7.18
CA ASP A 605 32.00 8.19 -7.22
C ASP A 605 31.62 6.95 -6.42
N ARG A 606 32.38 5.85 -6.57
CA ARG A 606 32.17 4.64 -5.77
C ARG A 606 32.33 4.90 -4.28
N ARG A 607 33.39 5.61 -3.86
CA ARG A 607 33.59 5.97 -2.44
C ARG A 607 32.41 6.76 -1.89
N ARG A 608 31.96 7.77 -2.62
CA ARG A 608 30.80 8.60 -2.26
C ARG A 608 29.53 7.76 -2.18
N TYR A 609 29.26 6.91 -3.18
CA TYR A 609 28.11 6.03 -3.19
C TYR A 609 28.06 5.09 -1.98
N PHE A 610 29.18 4.43 -1.65
CA PHE A 610 29.24 3.56 -0.45
C PHE A 610 29.14 4.35 0.86
N ALA A 611 29.62 5.59 0.92
CA ALA A 611 29.41 6.46 2.08
C ALA A 611 27.93 6.85 2.25
N GLU A 612 27.22 7.16 1.16
CA GLU A 612 25.78 7.43 1.21
C GLU A 612 24.98 6.16 1.56
N LEU A 613 25.38 5.00 1.02
CA LEU A 613 24.79 3.72 1.38
C LEU A 613 24.97 3.40 2.86
N LYS A 614 26.15 3.70 3.43
CA LYS A 614 26.39 3.57 4.87
C LYS A 614 25.44 4.44 5.70
N ARG A 615 25.16 5.66 5.23
CA ARG A 615 24.18 6.56 5.88
C ARG A 615 22.75 6.05 5.72
N ALA A 616 22.42 5.40 4.60
CA ALA A 616 21.08 4.83 4.39
C ALA A 616 20.72 3.74 5.41
N GLU A 617 21.70 3.08 6.03
CA GLU A 617 21.47 2.13 7.13
C GLU A 617 20.83 2.77 8.37
N THR A 618 20.88 4.10 8.50
CA THR A 618 20.21 4.84 9.59
C THR A 618 18.82 5.34 9.20
N PHE A 619 18.34 5.07 7.99
CA PHE A 619 17.01 5.51 7.56
C PHE A 619 15.92 4.79 8.38
N GLN A 620 14.83 5.51 8.64
CA GLN A 620 13.74 5.05 9.49
C GLN A 620 12.52 4.74 8.64
N GLY A 621 11.82 3.65 8.94
CA GLY A 621 10.67 3.19 8.18
C GLY A 621 10.20 1.82 8.63
N ALA A 622 9.28 1.24 7.85
CA ALA A 622 8.66 -0.03 8.17
C ALA A 622 9.51 -1.23 7.76
N HIS A 623 8.89 -2.41 7.82
CA HIS A 623 9.52 -3.73 7.84
C HIS A 623 10.53 -3.96 6.71
N TYR A 624 10.31 -3.44 5.51
CA TYR A 624 11.14 -3.70 4.34
C TYR A 624 12.19 -2.63 4.05
N LEU A 625 12.16 -1.46 4.71
CA LEU A 625 13.11 -0.39 4.39
C LEU A 625 14.57 -0.85 4.48
N GLN A 626 14.96 -1.49 5.58
CA GLN A 626 16.32 -2.00 5.77
C GLN A 626 16.65 -3.18 4.86
N ARG A 627 15.64 -3.93 4.44
CA ARG A 627 15.78 -4.98 3.43
C ARG A 627 16.15 -4.37 2.07
N PHE A 628 15.50 -3.28 1.67
CA PHE A 628 15.84 -2.58 0.43
C PHE A 628 17.25 -2.00 0.46
N VAL A 629 17.66 -1.39 1.58
CA VAL A 629 19.06 -0.92 1.75
C VAL A 629 20.04 -2.09 1.61
N THR A 630 19.72 -3.25 2.20
CA THR A 630 20.50 -4.48 2.05
C THR A 630 20.56 -4.95 0.60
N PHE A 631 19.45 -4.89 -0.15
CA PHE A 631 19.41 -5.31 -1.54
C PHE A 631 20.21 -4.36 -2.44
N ILE A 632 20.09 -3.05 -2.25
CA ILE A 632 20.91 -2.04 -2.93
C ILE A 632 22.40 -2.32 -2.66
N ARG A 633 22.75 -2.63 -1.40
CA ARG A 633 24.12 -2.97 -1.01
C ARG A 633 24.63 -4.20 -1.76
N SER A 634 23.87 -5.28 -1.75
CA SER A 634 24.25 -6.53 -2.42
C SER A 634 24.42 -6.34 -3.92
N ASP A 635 23.51 -5.61 -4.57
CA ASP A 635 23.59 -5.28 -5.99
C ASP A 635 24.85 -4.44 -6.28
N ALA A 636 25.10 -3.39 -5.49
CA ALA A 636 26.28 -2.56 -5.67
C ALA A 636 27.59 -3.35 -5.50
N LEU A 637 27.68 -4.20 -4.47
CA LEU A 637 28.85 -5.06 -4.23
C LEU A 637 29.08 -6.07 -5.36
N ALA A 638 28.01 -6.55 -6.00
CA ALA A 638 28.09 -7.47 -7.13
C ALA A 638 28.63 -6.83 -8.42
N THR A 639 28.58 -5.49 -8.53
CA THR A 639 29.09 -4.75 -9.70
C THR A 639 30.55 -4.29 -9.57
N LEU A 640 31.20 -4.50 -8.42
CA LEU A 640 32.57 -4.06 -8.21
C LEU A 640 33.58 -4.97 -8.90
N SER A 641 34.50 -4.36 -9.65
CA SER A 641 35.72 -5.03 -10.10
C SER A 641 36.67 -5.33 -8.94
N ASP A 642 37.59 -6.29 -9.11
CA ASP A 642 38.57 -6.62 -8.07
C ASP A 642 39.43 -5.41 -7.63
N PRO A 643 39.91 -4.53 -8.53
CA PRO A 643 40.62 -3.32 -8.12
C PRO A 643 39.77 -2.38 -7.26
N GLU A 644 38.50 -2.14 -7.64
CA GLU A 644 37.60 -1.31 -6.84
C GLU A 644 37.34 -1.95 -5.47
N ARG A 645 37.07 -3.26 -5.43
CA ARG A 645 36.85 -3.99 -4.17
C ARG A 645 38.04 -3.87 -3.21
N ARG A 646 39.27 -3.95 -3.73
CA ARG A 646 40.49 -3.71 -2.93
C ARG A 646 40.58 -2.26 -2.45
N ALA A 647 40.35 -1.29 -3.33
CA ALA A 647 40.46 0.13 -3.01
C ALA A 647 39.37 0.62 -2.03
N LEU A 648 38.21 -0.04 -2.00
CA LEU A 648 37.05 0.28 -1.17
C LEU A 648 36.93 -0.62 0.06
N ALA A 649 37.89 -1.52 0.31
CA ALA A 649 37.81 -2.51 1.38
C ALA A 649 37.44 -1.93 2.76
N PRO A 650 37.98 -0.76 3.21
CA PRO A 650 37.57 -0.15 4.47
C PRO A 650 36.10 0.27 4.49
N ALA A 651 35.61 0.89 3.40
CA ALA A 651 34.22 1.33 3.28
C ALA A 651 33.27 0.12 3.27
N ILE A 652 33.59 -0.91 2.48
CA ILE A 652 32.82 -2.16 2.42
C ILE A 652 32.76 -2.83 3.79
N LYS A 653 33.89 -2.96 4.48
CA LYS A 653 33.96 -3.62 5.80
C LYS A 653 33.09 -2.94 6.86
N SER A 654 32.79 -1.64 6.71
CA SER A 654 31.97 -0.88 7.64
C SER A 654 30.45 -1.03 7.43
N LEU A 655 30.01 -1.53 6.26
CA LEU A 655 28.59 -1.68 5.94
C LEU A 655 27.94 -2.73 6.83
N GLY A 656 26.70 -2.48 7.22
CA GLY A 656 25.85 -3.32 8.07
C GLY A 656 26.37 -3.48 9.49
N ARG A 657 27.31 -2.61 9.91
CA ARG A 657 27.96 -2.65 11.23
C ARG A 657 27.87 -1.32 11.95
N SER A 658 27.37 -1.32 13.19
CA SER A 658 27.50 -0.17 14.08
C SER A 658 28.96 0.00 14.57
N PRO A 659 29.44 1.24 14.80
CA PRO A 659 30.76 1.49 15.37
C PRO A 659 31.01 0.77 16.71
N ASP A 660 29.96 0.59 17.50
CA ASP A 660 30.00 0.00 18.84
C ASP A 660 29.83 -1.54 18.84
N ALA A 661 29.75 -2.16 17.67
CA ALA A 661 29.51 -3.59 17.59
C ALA A 661 30.75 -4.41 18.02
N ALA A 662 30.60 -5.17 19.11
CA ALA A 662 31.60 -6.13 19.55
C ALA A 662 31.93 -7.14 18.43
N THR A 663 33.22 -7.40 18.20
CA THR A 663 33.72 -8.36 17.22
C THR A 663 34.08 -9.68 17.93
N GLY A 664 33.57 -10.82 17.43
CA GLY A 664 33.82 -12.16 18.01
C GLY A 664 32.67 -13.15 17.82
N PRO A 665 32.85 -14.46 18.11
CA PRO A 665 31.80 -15.47 17.99
C PRO A 665 30.64 -15.26 18.99
N LEU A 666 29.42 -15.68 18.61
CA LEU A 666 28.25 -15.71 19.50
C LEU A 666 28.38 -16.91 20.46
N GLN A 667 29.05 -16.73 21.60
CA GLN A 667 29.04 -17.70 22.69
C GLN A 667 28.69 -16.98 23.98
N ALA A 668 27.75 -17.56 24.76
CA ALA A 668 27.48 -17.09 26.11
C ALA A 668 28.80 -17.10 26.88
N THR A 669 29.26 -15.93 27.31
CA THR A 669 30.53 -15.76 28.01
C THR A 669 30.45 -16.23 29.46
N ARG A 670 29.25 -16.51 29.96
CA ARG A 670 28.97 -16.94 31.34
C ARG A 670 28.63 -18.43 31.39
N PRO A 671 29.09 -19.18 32.41
CA PRO A 671 28.62 -20.54 32.65
C PRO A 671 27.11 -20.55 32.90
N GLU A 672 26.43 -21.61 32.47
CA GLU A 672 25.00 -21.79 32.73
C GLU A 672 24.76 -21.87 34.26
N LEU A 673 23.96 -20.93 34.77
CA LEU A 673 23.51 -20.90 36.16
C LEU A 673 22.16 -21.63 36.29
N HIS A 674 21.25 -21.38 35.34
CA HIS A 674 19.90 -21.92 35.34
C HIS A 674 19.41 -22.12 33.90
N LYS A 675 18.67 -23.20 33.66
CA LYS A 675 17.89 -23.37 32.42
C LYS A 675 16.54 -22.69 32.57
N TRP A 676 16.45 -21.44 32.10
CA TRP A 676 15.22 -20.67 32.21
C TRP A 676 14.14 -21.18 31.24
N THR A 677 12.91 -21.23 31.74
CA THR A 677 11.67 -21.45 31.00
C THR A 677 10.73 -20.30 31.38
N LEU A 678 9.73 -19.99 30.56
CA LEU A 678 8.79 -18.92 30.88
C LEU A 678 8.17 -19.08 32.31
N PRO A 679 7.66 -20.26 32.72
CA PRO A 679 7.04 -20.39 34.04
C PRO A 679 8.02 -20.22 35.21
N ASN A 680 9.22 -20.79 35.14
CA ASN A 680 10.17 -20.71 36.24
C ASN A 680 10.82 -19.33 36.35
N LEU A 681 11.03 -18.64 35.23
CA LEU A 681 11.59 -17.29 35.20
C LEU A 681 10.58 -16.26 35.69
N THR A 682 9.32 -16.34 35.25
CA THR A 682 8.25 -15.46 35.76
C THR A 682 8.10 -15.63 37.27
N SER A 683 8.05 -16.88 37.78
CA SER A 683 7.99 -17.14 39.23
C SER A 683 9.20 -16.61 40.00
N ALA A 684 10.41 -16.70 39.43
CA ALA A 684 11.62 -16.17 40.06
C ALA A 684 11.62 -14.63 40.11
N LEU A 685 11.19 -13.98 39.02
CA LEU A 685 11.07 -12.53 38.93
C LEU A 685 10.01 -11.98 39.89
N ASP A 686 8.88 -12.68 40.06
CA ASP A 686 7.79 -12.24 40.95
C ASP A 686 8.16 -12.30 42.45
N LYS A 687 9.22 -13.05 42.80
CA LYS A 687 9.75 -13.14 44.17
C LYS A 687 10.75 -12.03 44.49
N LEU A 688 11.19 -11.25 43.50
CA LEU A 688 12.14 -10.17 43.73
C LEU A 688 11.43 -8.96 44.35
N THR A 689 11.99 -8.46 45.45
CA THR A 689 11.50 -7.25 46.14
C THR A 689 12.38 -6.04 45.86
N THR A 690 13.50 -6.23 45.16
CA THR A 690 14.45 -5.18 44.79
C THR A 690 13.97 -4.41 43.56
N ALA A 691 14.19 -3.09 43.56
CA ALA A 691 13.97 -2.28 42.37
C ALA A 691 15.04 -2.59 41.31
N PRO A 692 14.69 -2.58 40.02
CA PRO A 692 15.65 -2.85 38.96
C PRO A 692 16.63 -1.70 38.74
N ASP A 693 17.86 -2.04 38.35
CA ASP A 693 18.92 -1.12 37.96
C ASP A 693 19.05 -1.05 36.43
N VAL A 694 18.53 0.04 35.85
CA VAL A 694 18.56 0.29 34.40
C VAL A 694 19.99 0.43 33.86
N ALA A 695 20.92 1.00 34.64
CA ALA A 695 22.30 1.19 34.20
C ALA A 695 23.02 -0.16 34.11
N ARG A 696 22.81 -1.05 35.08
CA ARG A 696 23.29 -2.44 35.01
C ARG A 696 22.63 -3.20 33.86
N GLY A 697 21.32 -3.01 33.66
CA GLY A 697 20.58 -3.58 32.54
C GLY A 697 21.16 -3.23 31.16
N ARG A 698 21.66 -1.99 30.99
CA ARG A 698 22.34 -1.55 29.77
C ARG A 698 23.63 -2.33 29.49
N GLU A 699 24.44 -2.60 30.52
CA GLU A 699 25.67 -3.38 30.35
C GLU A 699 25.32 -4.86 30.08
N LEU A 700 24.30 -5.39 30.77
CA LEU A 700 23.78 -6.74 30.55
C LEU A 700 23.25 -6.95 29.13
N PHE A 701 22.72 -5.93 28.46
CA PHE A 701 22.31 -6.00 27.06
C PHE A 701 23.47 -6.35 26.11
N ALA A 702 24.69 -5.90 26.44
CA ALA A 702 25.89 -6.27 25.71
C ALA A 702 26.41 -7.64 26.13
N GLU A 703 26.44 -7.93 27.44
CA GLU A 703 26.92 -9.22 27.97
C GLU A 703 26.05 -10.41 27.54
N ALA A 704 24.73 -10.22 27.48
CA ALA A 704 23.77 -11.22 26.98
C ALA A 704 23.76 -11.32 25.44
N LEU A 705 24.66 -10.60 24.76
CA LEU A 705 24.84 -10.58 23.31
C LEU A 705 23.66 -10.00 22.51
N CYS A 706 22.63 -9.45 23.15
CA CYS A 706 21.50 -8.83 22.47
C CYS A 706 21.96 -7.70 21.53
N ILE A 707 22.99 -6.94 21.95
CA ILE A 707 23.63 -5.86 21.15
C ILE A 707 24.18 -6.32 19.79
N ARG A 708 24.45 -7.63 19.62
CA ARG A 708 25.00 -8.20 18.38
C ARG A 708 23.98 -8.28 17.25
N CYS A 709 22.70 -8.28 17.60
CA CYS A 709 21.62 -8.40 16.63
C CYS A 709 20.63 -7.24 16.72
N HIS A 710 20.47 -6.60 17.89
CA HIS A 710 19.44 -5.61 18.13
C HIS A 710 20.00 -4.22 18.39
N ARG A 711 19.25 -3.20 17.96
CA ARG A 711 19.50 -1.79 18.27
C ARG A 711 18.70 -1.35 19.50
N LYS A 712 19.32 -0.57 20.40
CA LYS A 712 18.68 0.14 21.52
C LYS A 712 19.49 1.41 21.84
N ALA A 713 18.83 2.57 21.89
CA ALA A 713 19.40 3.88 22.19
C ALA A 713 20.70 4.13 21.39
N ASP A 714 20.60 3.98 20.07
CA ASP A 714 21.67 4.09 19.07
C ASP A 714 22.81 3.06 19.13
N ARG A 715 22.78 2.10 20.07
CA ARG A 715 23.78 1.03 20.19
C ARG A 715 23.33 -0.28 19.58
N GLY A 716 24.28 -1.07 19.10
CA GLY A 716 24.06 -2.42 18.59
C GLY A 716 23.82 -2.50 17.08
N GLN A 717 23.38 -3.66 16.59
CA GLN A 717 23.28 -3.96 15.15
C GLN A 717 21.83 -3.92 14.64
N PRO A 718 21.59 -3.54 13.38
CA PRO A 718 20.27 -3.56 12.77
C PRO A 718 19.96 -4.89 12.06
N LEU A 719 20.28 -6.03 12.69
CA LEU A 719 20.07 -7.36 12.11
C LEU A 719 18.69 -7.94 12.49
N GLY A 720 18.32 -7.78 13.75
CA GLY A 720 17.03 -8.11 14.33
C GLY A 720 16.16 -6.86 14.54
N PRO A 721 14.98 -7.02 15.17
CA PRO A 721 14.11 -5.89 15.52
C PRO A 721 14.84 -4.79 16.31
N ASP A 722 14.53 -3.54 16.00
CA ASP A 722 14.84 -2.41 16.87
C ASP A 722 14.04 -2.53 18.19
N LEU A 723 14.70 -2.32 19.32
CA LEU A 723 14.14 -2.49 20.65
C LEU A 723 13.81 -1.17 21.37
N ASP A 724 14.00 0.00 20.77
CA ASP A 724 13.69 1.29 21.43
C ASP A 724 12.22 1.45 21.83
N TYR A 725 11.31 0.78 21.12
CA TYR A 725 9.88 0.81 21.41
C TYR A 725 9.31 -0.58 21.75
N VAL A 726 10.14 -1.51 22.19
CA VAL A 726 9.69 -2.88 22.47
C VAL A 726 8.55 -2.92 23.51
N ALA A 727 8.56 -1.99 24.48
CA ALA A 727 7.54 -1.87 25.52
C ALA A 727 6.16 -1.39 25.04
N SER A 728 6.07 -0.78 23.84
CA SER A 728 4.76 -0.43 23.26
C SER A 728 4.09 -1.62 22.58
N ARG A 729 4.88 -2.66 22.25
CA ARG A 729 4.44 -3.83 21.48
C ARG A 729 4.23 -5.08 22.33
N PHE A 730 4.95 -5.21 23.44
CA PHE A 730 4.97 -6.42 24.27
C PHE A 730 4.75 -6.11 25.75
N GLY A 731 3.94 -6.93 26.42
CA GLY A 731 3.93 -7.01 27.87
C GLY A 731 5.19 -7.72 28.38
N ARG A 732 5.42 -7.68 29.70
CA ARG A 732 6.59 -8.32 30.34
C ARG A 732 6.69 -9.81 29.97
N ASP A 733 5.59 -10.56 30.08
CA ASP A 733 5.59 -12.01 29.82
C ASP A 733 5.75 -12.34 28.34
N ASP A 734 5.17 -11.52 27.45
CA ASP A 734 5.36 -11.68 26.00
C ASP A 734 6.85 -11.49 25.63
N LEU A 735 7.47 -10.44 26.17
CA LEU A 735 8.89 -10.15 25.95
C LEU A 735 9.77 -11.29 26.46
N LEU A 736 9.51 -11.79 27.68
CA LEU A 736 10.20 -12.94 28.24
C LEU A 736 10.05 -14.20 27.38
N GLU A 737 8.85 -14.48 26.88
CA GLU A 737 8.61 -15.63 26.01
C GLU A 737 9.43 -15.53 24.72
N THR A 738 9.46 -14.36 24.08
CA THR A 738 10.22 -14.16 22.84
C THR A 738 11.74 -14.30 23.04
N ILE A 739 12.26 -14.02 24.25
CA ILE A 739 13.69 -14.16 24.56
C ILE A 739 14.04 -15.61 24.91
N VAL A 740 13.21 -16.29 25.70
CA VAL A 740 13.46 -17.67 26.17
C VAL A 740 13.17 -18.70 25.08
N ALA A 741 12.17 -18.44 24.23
CA ALA A 741 11.73 -19.32 23.15
C ALA A 741 11.68 -18.58 21.79
N PRO A 742 12.83 -18.09 21.28
CA PRO A 742 12.89 -17.25 20.08
C PRO A 742 12.41 -17.94 18.79
N SER A 743 12.39 -19.28 18.74
CA SER A 743 11.89 -20.05 17.60
C SER A 743 10.37 -20.31 17.64
N LYS A 744 9.67 -19.91 18.72
CA LYS A 744 8.22 -20.14 18.85
C LYS A 744 7.42 -19.40 17.77
N VAL A 745 7.77 -18.14 17.53
CA VAL A 745 7.19 -17.30 16.48
C VAL A 745 8.31 -16.47 15.87
N VAL A 746 8.76 -16.83 14.66
CA VAL A 746 9.72 -16.04 13.89
C VAL A 746 8.96 -15.22 12.85
N ASP A 747 9.08 -13.90 12.94
CA ASP A 747 8.57 -12.98 11.91
C ASP A 747 9.24 -13.31 10.57
N GLU A 748 8.44 -13.37 9.51
CA GLU A 748 8.87 -13.78 8.17
C GLU A 748 10.10 -12.99 7.68
N LYS A 749 10.21 -11.70 8.04
CA LYS A 749 11.32 -10.85 7.60
C LYS A 749 12.68 -11.25 8.18
N TYR A 750 12.71 -11.99 9.30
CA TYR A 750 13.95 -12.49 9.92
C TYR A 750 14.19 -13.98 9.68
N ARG A 751 13.29 -14.68 8.97
CA ARG A 751 13.45 -16.11 8.69
C ARG A 751 14.55 -16.34 7.66
N ASN A 752 15.43 -17.29 7.97
CA ASN A 752 16.32 -17.87 6.97
C ASN A 752 15.52 -18.69 5.96
N LEU A 753 15.98 -18.69 4.71
CA LEU A 753 15.59 -19.69 3.73
C LEU A 753 16.52 -20.89 3.84
N VAL A 754 15.96 -22.07 3.62
CA VAL A 754 16.66 -23.32 3.37
C VAL A 754 16.42 -23.67 1.91
N LEU A 755 17.49 -23.62 1.12
CA LEU A 755 17.49 -23.97 -0.29
C LEU A 755 18.14 -25.33 -0.48
N GLU A 756 17.47 -26.21 -1.20
CA GLU A 756 18.03 -27.46 -1.72
C GLU A 756 18.29 -27.29 -3.21
N THR A 757 19.50 -27.63 -3.65
CA THR A 757 19.90 -27.53 -5.06
C THR A 757 19.92 -28.91 -5.72
N SER A 758 19.85 -28.93 -7.05
CA SER A 758 19.83 -30.15 -7.87
C SER A 758 21.11 -30.99 -7.75
N ASP A 759 22.21 -30.41 -7.26
CA ASP A 759 23.45 -31.11 -6.90
C ASP A 759 23.50 -31.59 -5.43
N GLY A 760 22.38 -31.50 -4.70
CA GLY A 760 22.21 -32.02 -3.35
C GLY A 760 22.77 -31.13 -2.22
N LYS A 761 23.16 -29.88 -2.51
CA LYS A 761 23.62 -28.95 -1.46
C LYS A 761 22.43 -28.33 -0.74
N ILE A 762 22.59 -28.15 0.57
CA ILE A 762 21.65 -27.40 1.41
C ILE A 762 22.29 -26.08 1.79
N ILE A 763 21.69 -24.98 1.35
CA ILE A 763 22.15 -23.61 1.63
C ILE A 763 21.14 -22.95 2.55
N THR A 764 21.56 -22.52 3.72
CA THR A 764 20.71 -21.83 4.70
C THR A 764 21.20 -20.40 4.92
N GLY A 765 20.29 -19.42 4.89
CA GLY A 765 20.62 -18.02 5.17
C GLY A 765 19.50 -17.05 4.81
N GLN A 766 19.73 -15.76 5.05
CA GLN A 766 18.76 -14.72 4.71
C GLN A 766 18.80 -14.40 3.22
N LEU A 767 17.65 -14.09 2.62
CA LEU A 767 17.58 -13.53 1.28
C LEU A 767 18.01 -12.07 1.31
N VAL A 768 19.19 -11.76 0.77
CA VAL A 768 19.83 -10.43 0.83
C VAL A 768 19.88 -9.72 -0.52
N GLY A 769 19.31 -10.31 -1.57
CA GLY A 769 19.20 -9.74 -2.91
C GLY A 769 19.05 -10.83 -3.97
N GLY A 770 19.23 -10.45 -5.24
CA GLY A 770 19.19 -11.40 -6.35
C GLY A 770 18.98 -10.72 -7.70
N SER A 771 19.22 -11.49 -8.76
CA SER A 771 18.98 -11.12 -10.15
C SER A 771 17.82 -11.94 -10.72
N ALA A 772 17.53 -11.77 -12.02
CA ALA A 772 16.54 -12.59 -12.71
C ALA A 772 16.91 -14.10 -12.68
N THR A 773 18.20 -14.43 -12.58
CA THR A 773 18.69 -15.82 -12.66
C THR A 773 19.23 -16.38 -11.35
N GLU A 774 19.57 -15.54 -10.37
CA GLU A 774 20.24 -15.94 -9.14
C GLU A 774 19.60 -15.31 -7.89
N LEU A 775 19.54 -16.06 -6.78
CA LEU A 775 19.25 -15.51 -5.46
C LEU A 775 20.55 -15.29 -4.69
N PHE A 776 20.65 -14.19 -3.94
CA PHE A 776 21.79 -13.90 -3.07
C PHE A 776 21.40 -14.25 -1.64
N ILE A 777 22.07 -15.26 -1.07
CA ILE A 777 21.79 -15.77 0.27
C ILE A 777 22.94 -15.40 1.19
N GLY A 778 22.66 -14.68 2.28
CA GLY A 778 23.62 -14.36 3.35
C GLY A 778 23.60 -15.44 4.42
N PRO A 779 24.59 -16.36 4.48
CA PRO A 779 24.57 -17.49 5.41
C PRO A 779 24.98 -17.09 6.83
N ASP A 780 25.90 -16.13 6.94
CA ASP A 780 26.32 -15.54 8.21
C ASP A 780 25.60 -14.20 8.42
N PRO A 781 24.64 -14.12 9.35
CA PRO A 781 23.91 -12.89 9.63
C PRO A 781 24.81 -11.79 10.25
N LEU A 782 25.99 -12.14 10.77
CA LEU A 782 26.95 -11.18 11.34
C LEU A 782 27.95 -10.64 10.31
N ASP A 783 27.98 -11.20 9.10
CA ASP A 783 28.78 -10.69 7.99
C ASP A 783 27.88 -10.13 6.86
N PRO A 784 27.42 -8.88 6.99
CA PRO A 784 26.38 -8.29 6.13
C PRO A 784 26.82 -8.04 4.68
N VAL A 785 28.10 -8.28 4.35
CA VAL A 785 28.68 -8.08 3.02
C VAL A 785 29.07 -9.39 2.32
N GLN A 786 28.93 -10.53 2.99
CA GLN A 786 29.16 -11.84 2.40
C GLN A 786 27.84 -12.51 2.02
N PHE A 787 27.79 -13.06 0.81
CA PHE A 787 26.64 -13.82 0.34
C PHE A 787 27.07 -14.82 -0.72
N VAL A 788 26.28 -15.88 -0.86
CA VAL A 788 26.42 -16.88 -1.92
C VAL A 788 25.37 -16.63 -2.99
N LYS A 789 25.76 -16.80 -4.26
CA LYS A 789 24.83 -16.74 -5.39
C LYS A 789 24.33 -18.14 -5.71
N VAL A 790 23.01 -18.31 -5.75
CA VAL A 790 22.36 -19.60 -6.02
C VAL A 790 21.51 -19.45 -7.27
N ARG A 791 21.80 -20.20 -8.33
CA ARG A 791 21.01 -20.12 -9.56
C ARG A 791 19.59 -20.64 -9.31
N ARG A 792 18.58 -19.90 -9.76
CA ARG A 792 17.17 -20.23 -9.55
C ARG A 792 16.77 -21.56 -10.19
N ASP A 793 17.29 -21.84 -11.38
CA ASP A 793 17.05 -23.08 -12.12
C ASP A 793 17.64 -24.34 -11.44
N SER A 794 18.60 -24.15 -10.53
CA SER A 794 19.20 -25.23 -9.75
C SER A 794 18.46 -25.52 -8.46
N ILE A 795 17.51 -24.69 -8.03
CA ILE A 795 16.80 -24.85 -6.76
C ILE A 795 15.68 -25.88 -6.93
N THR A 796 15.78 -27.01 -6.24
CA THR A 796 14.75 -28.06 -6.21
C THR A 796 13.77 -27.85 -5.05
N SER A 797 14.20 -27.20 -3.96
CA SER A 797 13.33 -26.86 -2.83
C SER A 797 13.71 -25.51 -2.21
N ARG A 798 12.71 -24.73 -1.83
CA ARG A 798 12.84 -23.49 -1.07
C ARG A 798 11.85 -23.52 0.10
N LYS A 799 12.35 -23.47 1.33
CA LYS A 799 11.53 -23.47 2.55
C LYS A 799 11.99 -22.38 3.52
N SER A 800 11.07 -21.83 4.29
CA SER A 800 11.43 -20.96 5.42
C SER A 800 11.88 -21.82 6.60
N SER A 801 12.99 -21.45 7.23
CA SER A 801 13.48 -22.09 8.45
C SER A 801 12.46 -21.91 9.58
N PRO A 802 12.13 -22.97 10.35
CA PRO A 802 11.36 -22.83 11.58
C PRO A 802 12.19 -22.29 12.74
N THR A 803 13.52 -22.34 12.64
CA THR A 803 14.44 -21.92 13.70
C THR A 803 14.83 -20.46 13.54
N SER A 804 14.81 -19.72 14.66
CA SER A 804 15.28 -18.33 14.73
C SER A 804 16.80 -18.22 14.60
N ILE A 805 17.26 -17.07 14.11
CA ILE A 805 18.68 -16.71 14.17
C ILE A 805 19.10 -16.32 15.59
N MET A 806 18.15 -15.85 16.41
CA MET A 806 18.40 -15.55 17.81
C MET A 806 18.64 -16.87 18.59
N PRO A 807 19.81 -17.04 19.25
CA PRO A 807 20.10 -18.25 20.01
C PRO A 807 19.16 -18.46 21.20
N GLU A 808 18.83 -19.72 21.50
CA GLU A 808 18.17 -20.09 22.75
C GLU A 808 19.16 -20.06 23.92
N GLY A 809 18.66 -19.86 25.14
CA GLY A 809 19.48 -19.95 26.36
C GLY A 809 20.39 -18.74 26.63
N LEU A 810 20.24 -17.62 25.92
CA LEU A 810 21.03 -16.39 26.17
C LEU A 810 20.94 -15.89 27.62
N LEU A 811 19.83 -16.16 28.31
CA LEU A 811 19.62 -15.77 29.70
C LEU A 811 20.16 -16.79 30.73
N ASN A 812 20.58 -17.99 30.30
CA ASN A 812 20.88 -19.10 31.23
C ASN A 812 22.07 -18.83 32.16
N GLY A 813 22.99 -17.93 31.77
CA GLY A 813 24.12 -17.49 32.59
C GLY A 813 23.82 -16.32 33.54
N PHE A 814 22.55 -15.92 33.66
CA PHE A 814 22.14 -14.73 34.42
C PHE A 814 21.16 -15.11 35.54
N THR A 815 21.27 -14.40 36.66
CA THR A 815 20.34 -14.50 37.79
C THR A 815 19.02 -13.79 37.49
N ALA A 816 17.95 -14.11 38.23
CA ALA A 816 16.67 -13.43 38.05
C ALA A 816 16.76 -11.91 38.26
N ALA A 817 17.60 -11.44 39.20
CA ALA A 817 17.81 -10.01 39.45
C ALA A 817 18.50 -9.31 38.27
N GLU A 818 19.49 -9.95 37.63
CA GLU A 818 20.11 -9.41 36.42
C GLU A 818 19.13 -9.38 35.24
N ILE A 819 18.30 -10.42 35.10
CA ILE A 819 17.26 -10.44 34.06
C ILE A 819 16.22 -9.33 34.30
N GLN A 820 15.86 -9.06 35.56
CA GLN A 820 14.97 -7.94 35.93
C GLN A 820 15.53 -6.60 35.45
N ASP A 821 16.84 -6.39 35.62
CA ASP A 821 17.53 -5.17 35.19
C ASP A 821 17.62 -5.05 33.66
N LEU A 822 17.94 -6.16 32.98
CA LEU A 822 17.94 -6.20 31.51
C LEU A 822 16.54 -5.82 30.98
N LEU A 823 15.48 -6.41 31.52
CA LEU A 823 14.11 -6.08 31.14
C LEU A 823 13.79 -4.60 31.42
N ALA A 824 14.21 -4.07 32.57
CA ALA A 824 14.01 -2.67 32.91
C ALA A 824 14.69 -1.74 31.90
N TYR A 825 15.91 -2.08 31.45
CA TYR A 825 16.58 -1.35 30.37
C TYR A 825 15.82 -1.45 29.04
N LEU A 826 15.38 -2.65 28.64
CA LEU A 826 14.66 -2.85 27.38
C LEU A 826 13.37 -2.04 27.31
N VAL A 827 12.67 -1.84 28.44
CA VAL A 827 11.42 -1.06 28.47
C VAL A 827 11.62 0.45 28.68
N THR A 828 12.87 0.93 28.77
CA THR A 828 13.14 2.38 28.81
C THR A 828 12.89 3.05 27.47
N ARG A 829 12.25 4.22 27.52
CA ARG A 829 12.02 5.08 26.36
C ARG A 829 13.28 5.79 25.91
#